data_AF-A0A2R6AFF9-F1
#
_entry.id   AF-A0A2R6AFF9-F1
#
_cell.length_a   1.000
_cell.length_b   1.000
_cell.length_c   1.000
_cell.angle_alpha   90.00
_cell.angle_beta   90.00
_cell.angle_gamma   90.00
#
_symmetry.space_group_name_H-M   'P 1'
#
loop_
_entity.id
_entity.type
_entity.pdbx_description
1 polymer ?
#
loop_
_entity_poly.entity_id
_entity_poly.type
_entity_poly.pdbx_seq_one_letter_code
_entity_poly.pdbx_strand_id
1 'polypeptide(L)'
;MRKCAFFVSLLVSASLLCAFCAQTSAQSQYTVNFNVSSFGNVTVSISGIPEGHIVDLHYGVEAQPQGSWNTVFDKNMTWNGSAYVTTIGPFQNGTWVAWVFHDLTTGAWINFDNHPFWNWNLLVNPLPSELGNTNAQVLSNGSILITTIGRAPDPLDLHYGLTTGFRTGLPWSQVSDLLMGFNPLEGEYYALIGPFTPGQWVQWVYHDLYTNQYYHNDTYYNFAIQDVYSPLTLVSSNYTRFVFITSQSITLNLWIKSGYSTAQKVNISVQVDGKNFVEQQTLTPGLNYIPFTFSANLSQGVYQPRLSIKQGSSALLFATLPPLYVLNTQDKKPLSVVIVWNMHQPLYLEPNGSWAQPWVVLHTGEDFVWNGQLVGSYELQALLLKQYNVSVTIDFTPVLLYQWETLLNKSFSYIGHYNGNITHDLIAIKYTLQLYKQLVEQGRVEVLTVSFYHPLMPIEYDNGWGSDLLSQLLMGENMTHLVFGVWASGVWTPEEAFNMALVHLYNESNISYTILDEQAFLPYVTLVSGSLNPDQPFVVQDSVGERLTVLFRNTTLSNEFSFQFFSQSPELTQEELIQQLAQIYMREPGGVVVIALDGENPLIFNPLTGPQDLNAIYKALSSYQGAWFVTQTASEAIATHSASVITNLPESSWNLNLNYWNNGYLEKTAIWHSVAQAREYLIAFTVAARGEVSPIVWTPPASAPNSTNVLQTLWNYLYIAEGSDWTWQTGPPANGPAWFEAQAMVYTNAIVNEVTQMFNEITLTKYEINHNHVDLTIENRLPFSMSLTLVASTTGKTVVQTVVLEPGKNHVKIKGITGGQLMIELYSPISPNDLGDHPIALSQYGFLIRSFVIDESAQSAKSLASSLFAVLVVVLMALALFLAKKRV
;
A
#
# COMPACT_ATOMS: atom_id res chain seq x y z
N MET A 1 17.67 -6.89 -4.13
CA MET A 1 16.80 -5.94 -3.40
C MET A 1 16.31 -6.67 -2.15
N ARG A 2 16.93 -6.52 -0.98
CA ARG A 2 16.90 -5.32 -0.15
C ARG A 2 18.30 -4.99 0.39
N LYS A 3 18.63 -3.69 0.49
CA LYS A 3 19.19 -3.03 1.69
C LYS A 3 19.67 -1.62 1.37
N CYS A 4 18.80 -0.65 1.61
CA CYS A 4 19.10 0.58 2.33
C CYS A 4 18.12 0.54 3.52
N ALA A 5 18.47 0.67 4.80
CA ALA A 5 19.72 0.93 5.46
C ALA A 5 19.67 0.17 6.81
N PHE A 6 20.68 -0.65 7.09
CA PHE A 6 20.96 -1.15 8.43
C PHE A 6 22.46 -0.95 8.64
N PHE A 7 22.82 0.24 9.10
CA PHE A 7 24.15 0.51 9.63
C PHE A 7 24.25 -0.18 11.00
N VAL A 8 25.37 -0.88 11.23
CA VAL A 8 25.76 -1.58 12.46
C VAL A 8 25.11 -2.95 12.70
N SER A 9 25.50 -3.96 11.90
CA SER A 9 25.74 -5.34 12.38
C SER A 9 26.15 -6.26 11.22
N LEU A 10 27.40 -6.16 10.76
CA LEU A 10 27.99 -7.18 9.89
C LEU A 10 29.48 -7.29 10.17
N LEU A 11 29.81 -7.93 11.29
CA LEU A 11 31.16 -8.40 11.62
C LEU A 11 31.03 -9.66 12.51
N VAL A 12 30.29 -10.65 12.02
CA VAL A 12 30.39 -12.03 12.51
C VAL A 12 30.48 -12.97 11.32
N SER A 13 31.62 -12.94 10.66
CA SER A 13 32.16 -14.07 9.88
C SER A 13 33.68 -13.95 9.72
N ALA A 14 34.38 -13.54 10.79
CA ALA A 14 35.84 -13.66 10.90
C ALA A 14 36.27 -14.98 11.59
N SER A 15 35.39 -16.00 11.61
CA SER A 15 35.66 -17.32 12.20
C SER A 15 35.94 -18.42 11.17
N LEU A 16 36.41 -18.04 9.97
CA LEU A 16 36.86 -18.99 8.94
C LEU A 16 38.23 -18.65 8.31
N LEU A 17 39.00 -17.75 8.91
CA LEU A 17 40.37 -17.41 8.49
C LEU A 17 41.36 -17.75 9.61
N CYS A 18 41.53 -19.04 9.94
CA CYS A 18 42.76 -19.59 10.54
C CYS A 18 42.71 -21.12 10.71
N ALA A 19 42.19 -21.83 9.72
CA ALA A 19 42.51 -23.23 9.52
C ALA A 19 42.66 -23.45 8.02
N PHE A 20 43.87 -23.21 7.50
CA PHE A 20 44.45 -23.86 6.30
C PHE A 20 45.77 -23.14 5.92
N CYS A 21 46.81 -23.28 6.75
CA CYS A 21 48.15 -23.46 6.22
C CYS A 21 48.40 -24.97 6.10
N ALA A 22 47.75 -25.57 5.11
CA ALA A 22 48.06 -26.87 4.56
C ALA A 22 47.36 -26.97 3.19
N GLN A 23 48.06 -26.57 2.13
CA GLN A 23 47.84 -26.96 0.73
C GLN A 23 46.45 -27.52 0.36
N THR A 24 45.56 -26.69 -0.19
CA THR A 24 44.75 -27.04 -1.37
C THR A 24 44.37 -25.75 -2.10
N SER A 25 45.06 -25.50 -3.21
CA SER A 25 44.75 -24.48 -4.21
C SER A 25 43.42 -24.78 -4.91
N ALA A 26 42.41 -23.94 -4.71
CA ALA A 26 41.46 -23.62 -5.77
C ALA A 26 41.79 -22.18 -6.17
N GLN A 27 42.72 -22.04 -7.12
CA GLN A 27 43.06 -20.75 -7.73
C GLN A 27 41.80 -20.09 -8.30
N SER A 28 41.67 -18.77 -8.15
CA SER A 28 40.68 -18.00 -8.90
C SER A 28 40.83 -18.33 -10.39
N GLN A 29 39.71 -18.63 -11.07
CA GLN A 29 39.71 -19.01 -12.48
C GLN A 29 40.34 -17.93 -13.39
N TYR A 30 40.37 -16.69 -12.91
CA TYR A 30 40.92 -15.54 -13.62
C TYR A 30 42.01 -14.86 -12.79
N THR A 31 43.03 -14.33 -13.49
CA THR A 31 44.06 -13.46 -12.92
C THR A 31 44.00 -12.12 -13.62
N VAL A 32 43.78 -11.06 -12.86
CA VAL A 32 43.70 -9.68 -13.35
C VAL A 32 44.92 -8.92 -12.89
N ASN A 33 45.58 -8.22 -13.83
CA ASN A 33 46.68 -7.32 -13.54
C ASN A 33 46.40 -5.96 -14.18
N PHE A 34 47.03 -4.92 -13.65
CA PHE A 34 47.01 -3.61 -14.27
C PHE A 34 48.34 -2.91 -14.08
N ASN A 35 48.59 -1.90 -14.91
CA ASN A 35 49.72 -0.99 -14.78
C ASN A 35 49.25 0.45 -15.05
N VAL A 36 49.84 1.41 -14.35
CA VAL A 36 49.51 2.83 -14.44
C VAL A 36 50.73 3.60 -14.92
N SER A 37 50.57 4.34 -16.00
CA SER A 37 51.62 5.23 -16.49
C SER A 37 51.59 6.59 -15.77
N SER A 38 52.71 7.31 -15.79
CA SER A 38 52.81 8.67 -15.24
C SER A 38 51.89 9.70 -15.90
N PHE A 39 51.32 9.40 -17.07
CA PHE A 39 50.35 10.23 -17.78
C PHE A 39 48.89 9.85 -17.51
N GLY A 40 48.63 8.91 -16.59
CA GLY A 40 47.28 8.49 -16.21
C GLY A 40 46.63 7.47 -17.14
N ASN A 41 47.37 6.85 -18.06
CA ASN A 41 46.87 5.68 -18.80
C ASN A 41 46.95 4.43 -17.93
N VAL A 42 45.85 3.68 -17.86
CA VAL A 42 45.72 2.41 -17.13
C VAL A 42 45.63 1.27 -18.13
N THR A 43 46.60 0.35 -18.10
CA THR A 43 46.60 -0.87 -18.93
C THR A 43 46.12 -2.03 -18.08
N VAL A 44 44.98 -2.62 -18.43
CA VAL A 44 44.35 -3.74 -17.70
C VAL A 44 44.51 -5.02 -18.52
N SER A 45 44.83 -6.12 -17.84
CA SER A 45 44.87 -7.45 -18.44
C SER A 45 44.13 -8.50 -17.61
N ILE A 46 43.49 -9.44 -18.30
CA ILE A 46 42.83 -10.61 -17.68
C ILE A 46 43.26 -11.90 -18.40
N SER A 47 43.75 -12.88 -17.63
CA SER A 47 44.05 -14.24 -18.10
C SER A 47 43.05 -15.23 -17.51
N GLY A 48 42.80 -16.34 -18.22
CA GLY A 48 41.84 -17.38 -17.81
C GLY A 48 40.58 -17.45 -18.70
N ILE A 49 40.39 -16.45 -19.57
CA ILE A 49 39.39 -16.49 -20.64
C ILE A 49 40.00 -17.22 -21.85
N PRO A 50 39.30 -18.18 -22.48
CA PRO A 50 39.81 -18.90 -23.66
C PRO A 50 40.11 -17.99 -24.85
N GLU A 51 41.15 -18.34 -25.63
CA GLU A 51 41.48 -17.65 -26.88
C GLU A 51 40.31 -17.75 -27.88
N GLY A 52 40.03 -16.63 -28.57
CA GLY A 52 38.96 -16.52 -29.57
C GLY A 52 37.65 -15.94 -29.05
N HIS A 53 37.53 -15.73 -27.74
CA HIS A 53 36.41 -14.97 -27.15
C HIS A 53 36.51 -13.48 -27.48
N ILE A 54 35.36 -12.81 -27.52
CA ILE A 54 35.23 -11.36 -27.60
C ILE A 54 35.01 -10.83 -26.18
N VAL A 55 35.93 -10.02 -25.67
CA VAL A 55 35.92 -9.55 -24.29
C VAL A 55 35.98 -8.03 -24.27
N ASP A 56 35.02 -7.42 -23.59
CA ASP A 56 35.02 -5.98 -23.30
C ASP A 56 35.45 -5.72 -21.86
N LEU A 57 36.26 -4.69 -21.67
CA LEU A 57 36.46 -4.04 -20.38
C LEU A 57 35.34 -3.01 -20.21
N HIS A 58 34.45 -3.25 -19.26
CA HIS A 58 33.40 -2.33 -18.88
C HIS A 58 33.88 -1.52 -17.67
N TYR A 59 34.02 -0.20 -17.81
CA TYR A 59 34.67 0.63 -16.79
C TYR A 59 34.00 1.99 -16.61
N GLY A 60 34.22 2.59 -15.46
CA GLY A 60 33.69 3.90 -15.14
C GLY A 60 34.52 4.68 -14.13
N VAL A 61 34.20 5.97 -14.00
CA VAL A 61 34.76 6.84 -12.96
C VAL A 61 33.78 6.91 -11.81
N GLU A 62 34.26 6.75 -10.59
CA GLU A 62 33.45 6.79 -9.36
C GLU A 62 33.99 7.87 -8.41
N ALA A 63 33.18 8.28 -7.43
CA ALA A 63 33.62 9.25 -6.43
C ALA A 63 34.52 8.64 -5.33
N GLN A 64 34.39 7.34 -5.13
CA GLN A 64 35.08 6.52 -4.12
C GLN A 64 34.91 5.03 -4.51
N PRO A 65 35.72 4.11 -3.98
CA PRO A 65 35.63 2.67 -4.23
C PRO A 65 34.21 2.11 -4.11
N GLN A 66 33.79 1.27 -5.05
CA GLN A 66 32.44 0.67 -5.12
C GLN A 66 31.30 1.71 -5.18
N GLY A 67 31.61 2.93 -5.60
CA GLY A 67 30.65 4.01 -5.74
C GLY A 67 29.78 3.85 -6.99
N SER A 68 28.76 4.69 -7.11
CA SER A 68 28.04 4.80 -8.39
C SER A 68 28.96 5.36 -9.47
N TRP A 69 28.92 4.76 -10.65
CA TRP A 69 29.73 5.20 -11.79
C TRP A 69 29.11 6.46 -12.39
N ASN A 70 29.86 7.56 -12.37
CA ASN A 70 29.44 8.84 -12.93
C ASN A 70 29.39 8.81 -14.46
N THR A 71 30.23 7.98 -15.07
CA THR A 71 30.26 7.76 -16.52
C THR A 71 30.75 6.35 -16.79
N VAL A 72 30.11 5.67 -17.73
CA VAL A 72 30.32 4.25 -18.04
C VAL A 72 30.79 4.13 -19.48
N PHE A 73 31.78 3.27 -19.71
CA PHE A 73 32.39 3.04 -21.01
C PHE A 73 32.67 1.55 -21.22
N ASP A 74 32.63 1.12 -22.47
CA ASP A 74 33.06 -0.20 -22.90
C ASP A 74 34.28 -0.07 -23.81
N LYS A 75 35.27 -0.94 -23.62
CA LYS A 75 36.43 -1.02 -24.50
C LYS A 75 36.83 -2.46 -24.78
N ASN A 76 36.81 -2.82 -26.05
CA ASN A 76 37.26 -4.12 -26.52
C ASN A 76 38.72 -4.39 -26.14
N MET A 77 38.96 -5.61 -25.65
CA MET A 77 40.27 -6.11 -25.25
C MET A 77 40.90 -6.97 -26.34
N THR A 78 42.20 -6.81 -26.53
CA THR A 78 42.97 -7.56 -27.54
C THR A 78 43.69 -8.72 -26.88
N TRP A 79 43.55 -9.93 -27.44
CA TRP A 79 44.35 -11.08 -27.05
C TRP A 79 45.82 -10.87 -27.43
N ASN A 80 46.73 -10.97 -26.46
CA ASN A 80 48.17 -10.76 -26.68
C ASN A 80 48.99 -12.07 -26.73
N GLY A 81 48.33 -13.22 -26.76
CA GLY A 81 48.94 -14.56 -26.70
C GLY A 81 48.88 -15.23 -25.32
N SER A 82 48.55 -14.51 -24.25
CA SER A 82 48.37 -15.08 -22.90
C SER A 82 47.24 -14.47 -22.08
N ALA A 83 46.83 -13.24 -22.40
CA ALA A 83 45.75 -12.52 -21.73
C ALA A 83 45.02 -11.59 -22.71
N TYR A 84 43.79 -11.21 -22.34
CA TYR A 84 43.10 -10.08 -22.96
C TYR A 84 43.59 -8.80 -22.33
N VAL A 85 44.03 -7.82 -23.15
CA VAL A 85 44.65 -6.57 -22.68
C VAL A 85 44.03 -5.37 -23.37
N THR A 86 43.82 -4.28 -22.62
CA THR A 86 43.47 -2.98 -23.20
C THR A 86 44.03 -1.84 -22.33
N THR A 87 44.12 -0.64 -22.89
CA THR A 87 44.56 0.56 -22.18
C THR A 87 43.45 1.60 -22.19
N ILE A 88 43.05 2.10 -21.03
CA ILE A 88 42.02 3.12 -20.83
C ILE A 88 42.63 4.40 -20.24
N GLY A 89 41.94 5.53 -20.40
CA GLY A 89 42.46 6.86 -20.05
C GLY A 89 42.97 7.67 -21.25
N PRO A 90 43.78 8.73 -21.03
CA PRO A 90 44.38 9.11 -19.75
C PRO A 90 43.36 9.70 -18.77
N PHE A 91 43.43 9.29 -17.50
CA PHE A 91 42.67 9.89 -16.41
C PHE A 91 43.49 10.97 -15.71
N GLN A 92 42.81 11.92 -15.06
CA GLN A 92 43.50 12.90 -14.20
C GLN A 92 44.05 12.19 -12.95
N ASN A 93 45.22 12.62 -12.46
CA ASN A 93 45.76 12.11 -11.20
C ASN A 93 44.76 12.35 -10.04
N GLY A 94 44.57 11.35 -9.19
CA GLY A 94 43.55 11.35 -8.14
C GLY A 94 42.15 10.91 -8.62
N THR A 95 42.01 10.36 -9.83
CA THR A 95 40.71 9.83 -10.31
C THR A 95 40.52 8.39 -9.86
N TRP A 96 39.39 8.10 -9.21
CA TRP A 96 38.93 6.73 -8.96
C TRP A 96 38.33 6.10 -10.21
N VAL A 97 38.86 4.94 -10.60
CA VAL A 97 38.42 4.19 -11.77
C VAL A 97 38.07 2.77 -11.34
N ALA A 98 36.90 2.31 -11.77
CA ALA A 98 36.36 0.98 -11.52
C ALA A 98 36.18 0.22 -12.84
N TRP A 99 36.34 -1.11 -12.84
CA TRP A 99 36.03 -1.93 -14.00
C TRP A 99 35.57 -3.35 -13.65
N VAL A 100 34.91 -3.96 -14.63
CA VAL A 100 34.54 -5.38 -14.72
C VAL A 100 34.76 -5.86 -16.16
N PHE A 101 34.67 -7.17 -16.39
CA PHE A 101 34.84 -7.73 -17.73
C PHE A 101 33.52 -8.36 -18.20
N HIS A 102 33.23 -8.21 -19.49
CA HIS A 102 32.08 -8.86 -20.12
C HIS A 102 32.59 -9.75 -21.25
N ASP A 103 32.45 -11.06 -21.08
CA ASP A 103 32.70 -12.03 -22.13
C ASP A 103 31.46 -12.12 -23.03
N LEU A 104 31.49 -11.39 -24.14
CA LEU A 104 30.39 -11.33 -25.10
C LEU A 104 30.15 -12.65 -25.83
N THR A 105 31.12 -13.57 -25.81
CA THR A 105 30.96 -14.89 -26.44
C THR A 105 30.09 -15.81 -25.60
N THR A 106 30.17 -15.71 -24.27
CA THR A 106 29.37 -16.52 -23.34
C THR A 106 28.21 -15.74 -22.70
N GLY A 107 28.23 -14.41 -22.77
CA GLY A 107 27.32 -13.52 -22.05
C GLY A 107 27.64 -13.37 -20.56
N ALA A 108 28.83 -13.81 -20.12
CA ALA A 108 29.21 -13.83 -18.72
C ALA A 108 29.83 -12.50 -18.26
N TRP A 109 29.33 -11.96 -17.16
CA TRP A 109 29.95 -10.86 -16.43
C TRP A 109 30.95 -11.42 -15.41
N ILE A 110 32.17 -10.92 -15.46
CA ILE A 110 33.26 -11.31 -14.58
C ILE A 110 33.53 -10.14 -13.66
N ASN A 111 33.08 -10.29 -12.41
CA ASN A 111 33.27 -9.37 -11.31
C ASN A 111 34.40 -9.82 -10.40
N PHE A 112 34.89 -8.93 -9.54
CA PHE A 112 35.91 -9.27 -8.56
C PHE A 112 35.41 -10.39 -7.63
N ASP A 113 36.24 -11.42 -7.46
CA ASP A 113 35.92 -12.64 -6.69
C ASP A 113 34.60 -13.34 -7.11
N ASN A 114 34.18 -13.17 -8.37
CA ASN A 114 32.91 -13.67 -8.91
C ASN A 114 31.65 -13.19 -8.14
N HIS A 115 31.75 -12.10 -7.39
CA HIS A 115 30.61 -11.51 -6.68
C HIS A 115 29.94 -10.41 -7.52
N PRO A 116 28.62 -10.51 -7.82
CA PRO A 116 27.93 -9.45 -8.54
C PRO A 116 28.09 -8.10 -7.85
N PHE A 117 28.31 -7.04 -8.65
CA PHE A 117 28.52 -5.66 -8.21
C PHE A 117 29.86 -5.38 -7.50
N TRP A 118 30.74 -6.37 -7.35
CA TRP A 118 32.11 -6.13 -6.88
C TRP A 118 33.01 -5.80 -8.06
N ASN A 119 33.50 -4.58 -8.09
CA ASN A 119 34.37 -4.08 -9.16
C ASN A 119 35.84 -4.11 -8.71
N TRP A 120 36.76 -4.20 -9.67
CA TRP A 120 38.15 -3.80 -9.42
C TRP A 120 38.24 -2.29 -9.44
N ASN A 121 38.87 -1.68 -8.44
CA ASN A 121 39.04 -0.24 -8.31
C ASN A 121 40.51 0.14 -8.18
N LEU A 122 40.78 1.37 -8.60
CA LEU A 122 42.11 1.96 -8.61
C LEU A 122 42.00 3.48 -8.51
N LEU A 123 42.78 4.06 -7.58
CA LEU A 123 43.06 5.49 -7.59
C LEU A 123 44.25 5.76 -8.51
N VAL A 124 44.00 6.41 -9.64
CA VAL A 124 45.02 6.64 -10.67
C VAL A 124 46.00 7.72 -10.21
N ASN A 125 47.29 7.37 -10.05
CA ASN A 125 48.36 8.28 -9.62
C ASN A 125 47.93 9.19 -8.44
N PRO A 126 47.77 8.63 -7.22
CA PRO A 126 47.29 9.39 -6.07
C PRO A 126 48.09 10.68 -5.84
N LEU A 127 47.40 11.73 -5.41
CA LEU A 127 48.01 13.01 -5.07
C LEU A 127 48.91 12.86 -3.83
N PRO A 128 49.94 13.71 -3.65
CA PRO A 128 50.80 13.65 -2.47
C PRO A 128 50.06 13.75 -1.13
N SER A 129 48.89 14.40 -1.11
CA SER A 129 48.01 14.51 0.06
C SER A 129 47.20 13.24 0.37
N GLU A 130 47.20 12.26 -0.53
CA GLU A 130 46.46 11.01 -0.40
C GLU A 130 47.39 9.85 0.00
N LEU A 131 48.67 9.92 -0.37
CA LEU A 131 49.67 8.90 -0.08
C LEU A 131 49.92 8.76 1.42
N GLY A 132 49.82 7.54 1.92
CA GLY A 132 50.00 7.25 3.35
C GLY A 132 48.75 7.49 4.21
N ASN A 133 47.62 7.89 3.62
CA ASN A 133 46.34 7.92 4.32
C ASN A 133 46.03 6.53 4.87
N THR A 134 46.13 6.41 6.20
CA THR A 134 46.09 5.12 6.90
C THR A 134 44.79 4.90 7.65
N ASN A 135 44.37 3.64 7.73
CA ASN A 135 43.41 3.17 8.73
C ASN A 135 44.01 1.97 9.48
N ALA A 136 43.78 1.89 10.78
CA ALA A 136 44.27 0.79 11.60
C ALA A 136 43.23 0.33 12.63
N GLN A 137 42.99 -0.98 12.70
CA GLN A 137 42.02 -1.57 13.61
C GLN A 137 42.66 -2.71 14.41
N VAL A 138 42.54 -2.64 15.75
CA VAL A 138 42.84 -3.76 16.65
C VAL A 138 41.70 -4.78 16.57
N LEU A 139 42.03 -6.02 16.22
CA LEU A 139 41.11 -7.15 16.17
C LEU A 139 40.99 -7.82 17.54
N SER A 140 39.92 -8.59 17.74
CA SER A 140 39.61 -9.25 19.02
C SER A 140 40.63 -10.29 19.49
N ASN A 141 41.53 -10.71 18.60
CA ASN A 141 42.64 -11.62 18.89
C ASN A 141 43.97 -10.90 19.18
N GLY A 142 44.00 -9.56 19.18
CA GLY A 142 45.20 -8.74 19.37
C GLY A 142 45.99 -8.45 18.09
N SER A 143 45.56 -8.93 16.93
CA SER A 143 46.15 -8.54 15.64
C SER A 143 45.70 -7.13 15.24
N ILE A 144 46.48 -6.44 14.40
CA ILE A 144 46.15 -5.11 13.88
C ILE A 144 46.04 -5.20 12.36
N LEU A 145 44.86 -4.90 11.82
CA LEU A 145 44.66 -4.70 10.38
C LEU A 145 45.01 -3.25 10.06
N ILE A 146 45.95 -3.04 9.14
CA ILE A 146 46.39 -1.73 8.68
C ILE A 146 46.11 -1.63 7.20
N THR A 147 45.44 -0.56 6.77
CA THR A 147 45.26 -0.23 5.36
C THR A 147 45.85 1.14 5.03
N THR A 148 46.22 1.37 3.77
CA THR A 148 46.71 2.67 3.31
C THR A 148 46.52 2.89 1.81
N ILE A 149 46.36 4.15 1.42
CA ILE A 149 46.49 4.56 0.01
C ILE A 149 47.97 4.62 -0.36
N GLY A 150 48.31 3.97 -1.48
CA GLY A 150 49.64 3.91 -2.06
C GLY A 150 49.56 3.96 -3.60
N ARG A 151 50.70 4.05 -4.27
CA ARG A 151 50.78 4.14 -5.73
C ARG A 151 50.61 2.78 -6.38
N ALA A 152 49.40 2.27 -6.55
CA ALA A 152 49.23 0.95 -7.18
C ALA A 152 49.67 0.93 -8.66
N PRO A 153 50.41 -0.11 -9.11
CA PRO A 153 50.76 -1.35 -8.41
C PRO A 153 52.17 -1.38 -7.78
N ASP A 154 52.76 -0.24 -7.40
CA ASP A 154 54.09 -0.16 -6.80
C ASP A 154 54.18 -1.05 -5.53
N PRO A 155 55.25 -1.84 -5.33
CA PRO A 155 55.40 -2.62 -4.10
C PRO A 155 55.54 -1.70 -2.88
N LEU A 156 54.73 -1.92 -1.85
CA LEU A 156 54.68 -1.09 -0.64
C LEU A 156 54.95 -1.95 0.60
N ASP A 157 55.98 -1.60 1.35
CA ASP A 157 56.32 -2.25 2.62
C ASP A 157 55.75 -1.49 3.82
N LEU A 158 55.25 -2.24 4.80
CA LEU A 158 54.95 -1.77 6.15
C LEU A 158 56.14 -2.05 7.06
N HIS A 159 56.87 -1.00 7.46
CA HIS A 159 57.96 -1.07 8.43
C HIS A 159 57.39 -0.77 9.83
N TYR A 160 57.37 -1.75 10.74
CA TYR A 160 56.71 -1.62 12.05
C TYR A 160 57.52 -2.19 13.22
N GLY A 161 57.20 -1.76 14.45
CA GLY A 161 57.80 -2.27 15.67
C GLY A 161 57.05 -1.87 16.95
N LEU A 162 57.42 -2.47 18.07
CA LEU A 162 56.91 -2.14 19.40
C LEU A 162 57.55 -0.87 19.94
N THR A 163 56.75 -0.02 20.60
CA THR A 163 57.18 1.23 21.23
C THR A 163 56.58 1.39 22.62
N THR A 164 56.98 2.43 23.35
CA THR A 164 56.51 2.72 24.72
C THR A 164 55.35 3.71 24.78
N GLY A 165 54.89 4.23 23.63
CA GLY A 165 53.77 5.17 23.56
C GLY A 165 53.52 5.69 22.14
N PHE A 166 52.51 6.56 21.99
CA PHE A 166 52.15 7.15 20.69
C PHE A 166 53.13 8.22 20.18
N ARG A 167 54.01 8.76 21.05
CA ARG A 167 54.90 9.87 20.69
C ARG A 167 55.94 9.42 19.68
N THR A 168 56.32 10.34 18.80
CA THR A 168 57.31 10.12 17.75
C THR A 168 58.73 10.30 18.25
N GLY A 169 59.66 9.57 17.62
CA GLY A 169 61.07 9.52 18.06
C GLY A 169 61.31 8.61 19.26
N LEU A 170 60.29 7.85 19.70
CA LEU A 170 60.48 6.76 20.67
C LEU A 170 61.24 5.60 19.99
N PRO A 171 62.18 4.94 20.70
CA PRO A 171 62.92 3.81 20.14
C PRO A 171 61.98 2.64 19.88
N TRP A 172 62.12 2.04 18.71
CA TRP A 172 61.39 0.83 18.35
C TRP A 172 62.15 -0.41 18.81
N SER A 173 61.42 -1.46 19.15
CA SER A 173 61.93 -2.80 19.41
C SER A 173 61.15 -3.82 18.59
N GLN A 174 61.75 -4.99 18.32
CA GLN A 174 61.13 -6.03 17.48
C GLN A 174 60.69 -5.51 16.11
N VAL A 175 61.57 -4.74 15.47
CA VAL A 175 61.29 -4.12 14.17
C VAL A 175 61.23 -5.18 13.09
N SER A 176 60.23 -5.09 12.21
CA SER A 176 60.02 -5.97 11.07
C SER A 176 59.47 -5.18 9.87
N ASP A 177 59.73 -5.70 8.68
CA ASP A 177 59.12 -5.25 7.42
C ASP A 177 58.11 -6.29 6.95
N LEU A 178 57.02 -5.83 6.35
CA LEU A 178 55.99 -6.68 5.76
C LEU A 178 55.52 -6.07 4.43
N LEU A 179 55.71 -6.80 3.33
CA LEU A 179 55.16 -6.41 2.03
C LEU A 179 53.63 -6.43 2.10
N MET A 180 53.00 -5.29 1.80
CA MET A 180 51.56 -5.13 1.86
C MET A 180 50.89 -5.75 0.63
N GLY A 181 49.71 -6.34 0.82
CA GLY A 181 48.86 -6.78 -0.28
C GLY A 181 48.05 -5.62 -0.83
N PHE A 182 47.79 -5.58 -2.14
CA PHE A 182 46.83 -4.62 -2.71
C PHE A 182 45.42 -5.24 -2.70
N ASN A 183 44.45 -4.56 -2.11
CA ASN A 183 43.04 -4.91 -2.14
C ASN A 183 42.37 -4.16 -3.30
N PRO A 184 42.11 -4.80 -4.46
CA PRO A 184 41.49 -4.13 -5.59
C PRO A 184 40.00 -3.85 -5.37
N LEU A 185 39.33 -4.40 -4.36
CA LEU A 185 37.93 -4.05 -4.07
C LEU A 185 37.81 -2.64 -3.49
N GLU A 186 38.76 -2.25 -2.65
CA GLU A 186 38.79 -0.93 -1.98
C GLU A 186 39.85 0.00 -2.59
N GLY A 187 40.72 -0.52 -3.46
CA GLY A 187 41.79 0.23 -4.12
C GLY A 187 42.89 0.72 -3.17
N GLU A 188 43.15 0.00 -2.09
CA GLU A 188 44.13 0.33 -1.06
C GLU A 188 45.06 -0.86 -0.74
N TYR A 189 46.19 -0.59 -0.10
CA TYR A 189 47.09 -1.62 0.40
C TYR A 189 46.65 -2.05 1.81
N TYR A 190 46.86 -3.32 2.16
CA TYR A 190 46.55 -3.87 3.48
C TYR A 190 47.68 -4.76 4.04
N ALA A 191 47.77 -4.79 5.37
CA ALA A 191 48.65 -5.66 6.13
C ALA A 191 47.97 -6.10 7.43
N LEU A 192 48.20 -7.33 7.86
CA LEU A 192 47.76 -7.85 9.15
C LEU A 192 49.00 -8.20 9.98
N ILE A 193 49.18 -7.51 11.11
CA ILE A 193 50.35 -7.68 12.00
C ILE A 193 49.92 -8.12 13.41
N GLY A 194 50.84 -8.67 14.19
CA GLY A 194 50.57 -9.22 15.52
C GLY A 194 50.28 -10.73 15.51
N PRO A 195 49.55 -11.27 16.51
CA PRO A 195 48.86 -10.56 17.58
C PRO A 195 49.81 -9.97 18.63
N PHE A 196 49.39 -8.87 19.23
CA PHE A 196 50.07 -8.19 20.33
C PHE A 196 49.36 -8.47 21.66
N THR A 197 49.96 -8.04 22.76
CA THR A 197 49.40 -8.15 24.11
C THR A 197 48.65 -6.87 24.45
N PRO A 198 47.48 -6.94 25.12
CA PRO A 198 46.74 -5.76 25.53
C PRO A 198 47.61 -4.74 26.28
N GLY A 199 47.56 -3.49 25.85
CA GLY A 199 48.31 -2.36 26.38
C GLY A 199 49.62 -2.07 25.64
N GLN A 200 50.09 -2.93 24.74
CA GLN A 200 51.29 -2.67 23.94
C GLN A 200 51.05 -1.58 22.89
N TRP A 201 52.04 -0.71 22.68
CA TRP A 201 52.02 0.26 21.59
C TRP A 201 52.81 -0.28 20.39
N VAL A 202 52.24 -0.12 19.20
CA VAL A 202 52.86 -0.47 17.92
C VAL A 202 52.98 0.82 17.09
N GLN A 203 54.14 1.02 16.46
CA GLN A 203 54.39 2.11 15.52
C GLN A 203 54.80 1.58 14.15
N TRP A 204 54.47 2.31 13.08
CA TRP A 204 54.85 1.96 11.70
C TRP A 204 55.05 3.17 10.79
N VAL A 205 55.66 2.92 9.64
CA VAL A 205 55.79 3.80 8.46
C VAL A 205 55.63 2.95 7.20
N TYR A 206 55.29 3.59 6.07
CA TYR A 206 55.20 2.90 4.78
C TYR A 206 56.43 3.20 3.93
N HIS A 207 56.90 2.23 3.15
CA HIS A 207 58.03 2.37 2.23
C HIS A 207 57.62 1.93 0.83
N ASP A 208 57.47 2.89 -0.08
CA ASP A 208 57.28 2.62 -1.50
C ASP A 208 58.62 2.19 -2.10
N LEU A 209 58.72 0.92 -2.49
CA LEU A 209 59.96 0.32 -2.97
C LEU A 209 60.29 0.72 -4.40
N TYR A 210 59.29 1.15 -5.19
CA TYR A 210 59.51 1.58 -6.56
C TYR A 210 60.12 2.98 -6.62
N THR A 211 59.57 3.91 -5.83
CA THR A 211 60.07 5.29 -5.75
C THR A 211 61.16 5.47 -4.68
N ASN A 212 61.33 4.47 -3.81
CA ASN A 212 62.19 4.50 -2.63
C ASN A 212 61.85 5.65 -1.65
N GLN A 213 60.55 5.92 -1.47
CA GLN A 213 60.04 6.96 -0.57
C GLN A 213 59.39 6.38 0.67
N TYR A 214 59.57 7.06 1.81
CA TYR A 214 58.88 6.72 3.06
C TYR A 214 57.71 7.65 3.31
N TYR A 215 56.55 7.08 3.63
CA TYR A 215 55.35 7.82 4.03
C TYR A 215 55.13 7.71 5.53
N HIS A 216 54.94 8.88 6.13
CA HIS A 216 54.65 9.09 7.55
C HIS A 216 53.31 9.84 7.64
N ASN A 217 52.80 10.06 8.86
CA ASN A 217 51.67 10.95 9.07
C ASN A 217 52.02 12.41 8.67
N ASP A 218 51.02 13.25 8.38
CA ASP A 218 51.07 14.64 7.86
C ASP A 218 51.99 15.61 8.63
N THR A 219 52.52 15.18 9.76
CA THR A 219 53.38 15.92 10.68
C THR A 219 54.81 15.37 10.75
N TYR A 220 55.21 14.50 9.79
CA TYR A 220 56.47 13.72 9.79
C TYR A 220 56.60 12.78 10.99
N TYR A 221 55.45 12.33 11.47
CA TYR A 221 55.32 11.49 12.65
C TYR A 221 54.96 10.05 12.25
N ASN A 222 55.60 9.06 12.88
CA ASN A 222 55.25 7.66 12.69
C ASN A 222 53.80 7.40 13.14
N PHE A 223 53.10 6.52 12.44
CA PHE A 223 51.77 6.07 12.83
C PHE A 223 51.86 5.19 14.07
N ALA A 224 50.88 5.25 14.97
CA ALA A 224 50.90 4.52 16.22
C ALA A 224 49.49 4.07 16.67
N ILE A 225 49.40 2.88 17.28
CA ILE A 225 48.17 2.40 17.92
C ILE A 225 48.50 1.59 19.18
N GLN A 226 47.62 1.64 20.19
CA GLN A 226 47.71 0.77 21.36
C GLN A 226 46.79 -0.43 21.15
N ASP A 227 47.32 -1.63 21.33
CA ASP A 227 46.55 -2.86 21.28
C ASP A 227 45.61 -2.94 22.50
N VAL A 228 44.31 -2.71 22.33
CA VAL A 228 43.32 -2.77 23.40
C VAL A 228 42.12 -3.61 22.93
N TYR A 229 41.99 -4.84 23.44
CA TYR A 229 40.88 -5.75 23.12
C TYR A 229 40.29 -6.43 24.37
N SER A 230 39.00 -6.79 24.30
CA SER A 230 38.27 -7.51 25.37
C SER A 230 38.23 -9.02 25.07
N PRO A 231 38.61 -9.90 26.03
CA PRO A 231 38.41 -11.34 25.92
C PRO A 231 36.95 -11.78 26.15
N LEU A 232 36.06 -10.82 26.46
CA LEU A 232 34.62 -11.04 26.61
C LEU A 232 33.87 -10.39 25.45
N THR A 233 32.81 -11.04 24.98
CA THR A 233 31.90 -10.50 23.95
C THR A 233 30.46 -10.64 24.42
N LEU A 234 29.68 -9.55 24.41
CA LEU A 234 28.23 -9.62 24.55
C LEU A 234 27.66 -10.14 23.22
N VAL A 235 27.07 -11.33 23.24
CA VAL A 235 26.48 -11.98 22.06
C VAL A 235 25.06 -11.48 21.83
N SER A 236 24.26 -11.41 22.89
CA SER A 236 22.92 -10.82 22.86
C SER A 236 22.47 -10.43 24.26
N SER A 237 21.48 -9.54 24.32
CA SER A 237 20.83 -9.12 25.56
C SER A 237 19.36 -8.83 25.29
N ASN A 238 18.46 -9.32 26.13
CA ASN A 238 17.03 -8.98 26.06
C ASN A 238 16.39 -8.90 27.44
N TYR A 239 15.35 -8.07 27.56
CA TYR A 239 14.52 -8.05 28.75
C TYR A 239 13.45 -9.13 28.68
N THR A 240 12.97 -9.60 29.84
CA THR A 240 11.85 -10.56 29.90
C THR A 240 10.50 -9.95 29.50
N ARG A 241 10.43 -8.61 29.43
CA ARG A 241 9.29 -7.82 28.97
C ARG A 241 9.81 -6.63 28.18
N PHE A 242 9.05 -6.16 27.21
CA PHE A 242 9.31 -4.96 26.44
C PHE A 242 9.10 -3.70 27.28
N VAL A 243 8.14 -3.74 28.20
CA VAL A 243 7.76 -2.61 29.08
C VAL A 243 7.50 -3.12 30.49
N PHE A 244 8.00 -2.38 31.48
CA PHE A 244 7.80 -2.62 32.91
C PHE A 244 6.97 -1.51 33.54
N ILE A 245 6.28 -1.82 34.64
CA ILE A 245 5.63 -0.79 35.49
C ILE A 245 6.49 -0.48 36.71
N THR A 246 6.29 0.70 37.30
CA THR A 246 6.98 1.12 38.53
C THR A 246 6.88 0.04 39.61
N SER A 247 7.98 -0.21 40.32
CA SER A 247 8.12 -1.24 41.37
C SER A 247 8.10 -2.69 40.89
N GLN A 248 7.98 -2.96 39.58
CA GLN A 248 8.17 -4.29 39.03
C GLN A 248 9.67 -4.67 39.04
N SER A 249 9.98 -5.93 39.33
CA SER A 249 11.35 -6.45 39.18
C SER A 249 11.71 -6.56 37.70
N ILE A 250 12.89 -6.07 37.33
CA ILE A 250 13.39 -6.06 35.96
C ILE A 250 14.38 -7.20 35.80
N THR A 251 14.17 -8.06 34.80
CA THR A 251 15.08 -9.16 34.48
C THR A 251 15.63 -8.96 33.07
N LEU A 252 16.96 -8.89 32.98
CA LEU A 252 17.75 -8.76 31.76
C LEU A 252 18.51 -10.07 31.55
N ASN A 253 18.28 -10.74 30.44
CA ASN A 253 19.04 -11.93 30.08
C ASN A 253 20.25 -11.51 29.24
N LEU A 254 21.43 -11.96 29.65
CA LEU A 254 22.70 -11.67 28.97
C LEU A 254 23.31 -12.96 28.45
N TRP A 255 23.73 -12.95 27.18
CA TRP A 255 24.54 -14.00 26.58
C TRP A 255 25.96 -13.47 26.38
N ILE A 256 26.91 -13.95 27.17
CA ILE A 256 28.30 -13.47 27.15
C ILE A 256 29.22 -14.61 26.75
N LYS A 257 29.99 -14.40 25.67
CA LYS A 257 31.05 -15.32 25.26
C LYS A 257 32.34 -14.95 25.96
N SER A 258 32.91 -15.90 26.69
CA SER A 258 34.21 -15.82 27.34
C SER A 258 35.28 -16.51 26.50
N GLY A 259 36.26 -15.75 26.02
CA GLY A 259 37.43 -16.25 25.30
C GLY A 259 38.53 -16.82 26.21
N TYR A 260 38.34 -16.79 27.53
CA TYR A 260 39.30 -17.35 28.47
C TYR A 260 39.30 -18.89 28.41
N SER A 261 40.47 -19.50 28.57
CA SER A 261 40.64 -20.95 28.66
C SER A 261 40.21 -21.54 30.01
N THR A 262 40.01 -20.70 31.03
CA THR A 262 39.61 -21.08 32.39
C THR A 262 38.50 -20.18 32.90
N ALA A 263 37.74 -20.66 33.89
CA ALA A 263 36.63 -19.90 34.46
C ALA A 263 37.11 -18.60 35.13
N GLN A 264 36.43 -17.49 34.85
CA GLN A 264 36.75 -16.18 35.39
C GLN A 264 35.65 -15.70 36.35
N LYS A 265 36.04 -15.29 37.55
CA LYS A 265 35.16 -14.53 38.44
C LYS A 265 35.16 -13.06 38.02
N VAL A 266 33.97 -12.53 37.74
CA VAL A 266 33.76 -11.16 37.30
C VAL A 266 32.61 -10.52 38.07
N ASN A 267 32.61 -9.20 38.15
CA ASN A 267 31.46 -8.42 38.60
C ASN A 267 30.75 -7.88 37.36
N ILE A 268 29.49 -8.24 37.20
CA ILE A 268 28.61 -7.72 36.17
C ILE A 268 27.83 -6.56 36.78
N SER A 269 27.89 -5.41 36.12
CA SER A 269 27.37 -4.14 36.58
C SER A 269 26.41 -3.61 35.51
N VAL A 270 25.15 -3.37 35.87
CA VAL A 270 24.18 -2.70 35.01
C VAL A 270 23.89 -1.33 35.59
N GLN A 271 24.22 -0.28 34.83
CA GLN A 271 23.99 1.09 35.23
C GLN A 271 22.73 1.62 34.54
N VAL A 272 21.79 2.16 35.33
CA VAL A 272 20.52 2.75 34.87
C VAL A 272 20.24 3.99 35.71
N ASP A 273 20.00 5.13 35.09
CA ASP A 273 19.60 6.37 35.78
C ASP A 273 20.53 6.77 36.95
N GLY A 274 21.85 6.68 36.72
CA GLY A 274 22.86 6.93 37.76
C GLY A 274 22.94 5.86 38.87
N LYS A 275 21.98 4.93 38.95
CA LYS A 275 22.01 3.77 39.84
C LYS A 275 22.87 2.68 39.23
N ASN A 276 23.56 1.93 40.08
CA ASN A 276 24.44 0.86 39.65
C ASN A 276 24.08 -0.45 40.37
N PHE A 277 23.67 -1.46 39.61
CA PHE A 277 23.31 -2.78 40.11
C PHE A 277 24.46 -3.73 39.81
N VAL A 278 24.96 -4.44 40.81
CA VAL A 278 26.17 -5.28 40.66
C VAL A 278 25.89 -6.68 41.18
N GLU A 279 26.28 -7.68 40.41
CA GLU A 279 26.24 -9.09 40.79
C GLU A 279 27.56 -9.77 40.41
N GLN A 280 28.07 -10.63 41.28
CA GLN A 280 29.26 -11.43 40.98
C GLN A 280 28.86 -12.70 40.22
N GLN A 281 29.53 -12.97 39.12
CA GLN A 281 29.29 -14.14 38.28
C GLN A 281 30.59 -14.88 37.97
N THR A 282 30.48 -16.19 37.71
CA THR A 282 31.60 -17.02 37.23
C THR A 282 31.35 -17.37 35.78
N LEU A 283 32.14 -16.79 34.87
CA LEU A 283 32.07 -17.08 33.43
C LEU A 283 32.94 -18.29 33.11
N THR A 284 32.36 -19.37 32.61
CA THR A 284 33.10 -20.52 32.08
C THR A 284 33.60 -20.22 30.65
N PRO A 285 34.62 -20.95 30.15
CA PRO A 285 35.03 -20.84 28.74
C PRO A 285 33.85 -21.06 27.77
N GLY A 286 33.72 -20.23 26.75
CA GLY A 286 32.63 -20.31 25.78
C GLY A 286 31.42 -19.44 26.14
N LEU A 287 30.22 -19.87 25.74
CA LEU A 287 28.99 -19.08 25.85
C LEU A 287 28.32 -19.26 27.22
N ASN A 288 28.03 -18.15 27.90
CA ASN A 288 27.40 -18.11 29.22
C ASN A 288 26.03 -17.39 29.14
N TYR A 289 25.01 -17.99 29.74
CA TYR A 289 23.68 -17.37 29.94
C TYR A 289 23.56 -16.84 31.37
N ILE A 290 23.21 -15.57 31.51
CA ILE A 290 23.16 -14.88 32.81
C ILE A 290 21.86 -14.10 32.93
N PRO A 291 20.89 -14.57 33.73
CA PRO A 291 19.71 -13.79 34.08
C PRO A 291 20.07 -12.78 35.17
N PHE A 292 20.13 -11.50 34.82
CA PHE A 292 20.45 -10.41 35.73
C PHE A 292 19.16 -9.72 36.18
N THR A 293 18.79 -9.87 37.46
CA THR A 293 17.55 -9.30 37.99
C THR A 293 17.82 -8.16 38.96
N PHE A 294 17.13 -7.05 38.79
CA PHE A 294 17.23 -5.90 39.68
C PHE A 294 15.85 -5.26 39.88
N SER A 295 15.52 -4.95 41.13
CA SER A 295 14.34 -4.13 41.45
C SER A 295 14.81 -2.69 41.56
N ALA A 296 14.45 -1.90 40.57
CA ALA A 296 14.74 -0.50 40.59
C ALA A 296 13.41 0.25 40.75
N ASN A 297 13.30 1.02 41.84
CA ASN A 297 12.31 2.09 41.96
C ASN A 297 12.68 3.20 40.97
N LEU A 298 12.62 2.89 39.67
CA LEU A 298 12.78 3.85 38.57
C LEU A 298 11.48 4.62 38.43
N SER A 299 11.59 5.91 38.17
CA SER A 299 10.46 6.71 37.74
C SER A 299 10.01 6.27 36.34
N GLN A 300 8.87 6.79 35.90
CA GLN A 300 8.46 6.64 34.50
C GLN A 300 9.53 7.24 33.58
N GLY A 301 9.88 6.53 32.50
CA GLY A 301 10.82 7.00 31.50
C GLY A 301 11.35 5.90 30.58
N VAL A 302 12.12 6.34 29.57
CA VAL A 302 12.90 5.48 28.68
C VAL A 302 14.37 5.66 29.04
N TYR A 303 15.00 4.59 29.51
CA TYR A 303 16.38 4.60 29.96
C TYR A 303 17.30 3.97 28.91
N GLN A 304 18.59 4.33 28.95
CA GLN A 304 19.65 3.74 28.12
C GLN A 304 20.66 3.02 29.01
N PRO A 305 20.38 1.78 29.45
CA PRO A 305 21.24 1.06 30.38
C PRO A 305 22.60 0.74 29.79
N ARG A 306 23.62 0.70 30.65
CA ARG A 306 24.98 0.32 30.28
C ARG A 306 25.43 -0.89 31.06
N LEU A 307 25.97 -1.87 30.34
CA LEU A 307 26.64 -3.03 30.91
C LEU A 307 28.12 -2.73 31.10
N SER A 308 28.65 -3.07 32.27
CA SER A 308 30.09 -3.15 32.53
C SER A 308 30.43 -4.48 33.18
N ILE A 309 31.41 -5.20 32.64
CA ILE A 309 31.96 -6.40 33.27
C ILE A 309 33.38 -6.08 33.72
N LYS A 310 33.65 -6.27 35.02
CA LYS A 310 34.95 -5.96 35.63
C LYS A 310 35.53 -7.18 36.32
N GLN A 311 36.85 -7.29 36.32
CA GLN A 311 37.60 -8.23 37.14
C GLN A 311 38.56 -7.43 38.03
N GLY A 312 38.30 -7.40 39.34
CA GLY A 312 38.97 -6.47 40.25
C GLY A 312 38.70 -5.01 39.85
N SER A 313 39.74 -4.22 39.64
CA SER A 313 39.67 -2.83 39.14
C SER A 313 39.65 -2.72 37.62
N SER A 314 39.98 -3.79 36.88
CA SER A 314 40.10 -3.77 35.43
C SER A 314 38.74 -3.97 34.76
N ALA A 315 38.38 -3.09 33.84
CA ALA A 315 37.19 -3.25 33.03
C ALA A 315 37.50 -4.16 31.83
N LEU A 316 36.74 -5.24 31.70
CA LEU A 316 36.88 -6.23 30.64
C LEU A 316 35.95 -5.91 29.48
N LEU A 317 34.69 -5.56 29.75
CA LEU A 317 33.69 -5.25 28.73
C LEU A 317 32.85 -4.04 29.13
N PHE A 318 32.56 -3.19 28.17
CA PHE A 318 31.49 -2.19 28.23
C PHE A 318 30.56 -2.38 27.03
N ALA A 319 29.25 -2.35 27.26
CA ALA A 319 28.27 -2.41 26.19
C ALA A 319 27.06 -1.54 26.53
N THR A 320 26.45 -0.95 25.50
CA THR A 320 25.11 -0.37 25.61
C THR A 320 24.10 -1.51 25.53
N LEU A 321 23.08 -1.46 26.39
CA LEU A 321 21.98 -2.43 26.39
C LEU A 321 20.77 -1.83 25.64
N PRO A 322 19.79 -2.66 25.24
CA PRO A 322 18.53 -2.17 24.68
C PRO A 322 17.87 -1.14 25.61
N PRO A 323 17.09 -0.19 25.07
CA PRO A 323 16.36 0.77 25.88
C PRO A 323 15.43 0.08 26.88
N LEU A 324 15.32 0.65 28.07
CA LEU A 324 14.46 0.14 29.14
C LEU A 324 13.28 1.07 29.36
N TYR A 325 12.06 0.56 29.13
CA TYR A 325 10.81 1.30 29.29
C TYR A 325 10.17 1.02 30.64
N VAL A 326 9.92 2.08 31.42
CA VAL A 326 9.24 1.99 32.72
C VAL A 326 8.05 2.94 32.74
N LEU A 327 6.86 2.44 33.06
CA LEU A 327 5.62 3.21 33.15
C LEU A 327 5.16 3.39 34.60
N ASN A 328 4.70 4.60 34.93
CA ASN A 328 3.97 4.82 36.18
C ASN A 328 2.47 4.63 35.90
N THR A 329 1.85 3.65 36.55
CA THR A 329 0.41 3.35 36.44
C THR A 329 -0.39 3.79 37.66
N GLN A 330 0.27 4.27 38.70
CA GLN A 330 -0.40 4.71 39.92
C GLN A 330 -1.26 5.94 39.64
N ASP A 331 -2.54 5.86 40.01
CA ASP A 331 -3.55 6.92 39.87
C ASP A 331 -3.76 7.42 38.43
N LYS A 332 -3.38 6.61 37.43
CA LYS A 332 -3.56 6.91 36.00
C LYS A 332 -4.54 5.94 35.36
N LYS A 333 -5.32 6.44 34.40
CA LYS A 333 -6.20 5.61 33.57
C LYS A 333 -5.37 4.86 32.53
N PRO A 334 -5.75 3.62 32.17
CA PRO A 334 -5.11 2.91 31.07
C PRO A 334 -5.36 3.63 29.74
N LEU A 335 -4.41 3.55 28.82
CA LEU A 335 -4.61 3.96 27.42
C LEU A 335 -5.67 3.07 26.76
N SER A 336 -6.56 3.63 25.97
CA SER A 336 -7.50 2.88 25.14
C SER A 336 -6.93 2.70 23.75
N VAL A 337 -6.66 1.44 23.37
CA VAL A 337 -6.16 1.06 22.05
C VAL A 337 -7.34 0.57 21.22
N VAL A 338 -7.68 1.31 20.17
CA VAL A 338 -8.78 0.99 19.25
C VAL A 338 -8.16 0.55 17.93
N ILE A 339 -8.35 -0.72 17.56
CA ILE A 339 -7.94 -1.23 16.24
C ILE A 339 -9.17 -1.27 15.36
N VAL A 340 -9.09 -0.65 14.19
CA VAL A 340 -10.15 -0.63 13.18
C VAL A 340 -9.64 -1.30 11.91
N TRP A 341 -10.30 -2.37 11.50
CA TRP A 341 -9.98 -3.08 10.26
C TRP A 341 -11.01 -2.77 9.17
N ASN A 342 -10.54 -2.33 8.01
CA ASN A 342 -11.32 -2.21 6.78
C ASN A 342 -11.19 -3.48 5.93
N MET A 343 -12.28 -4.23 5.75
CA MET A 343 -12.27 -5.47 4.97
C MET A 343 -13.06 -5.24 3.69
N HIS A 344 -12.33 -5.05 2.59
CA HIS A 344 -12.94 -4.58 1.35
C HIS A 344 -12.54 -5.40 0.13
N GLN A 345 -13.52 -5.65 -0.73
CA GLN A 345 -13.32 -6.11 -2.10
C GLN A 345 -14.39 -5.45 -2.98
N PRO A 346 -14.06 -5.00 -4.20
CA PRO A 346 -15.04 -4.54 -5.16
C PRO A 346 -15.98 -5.69 -5.59
N LEU A 347 -17.06 -5.36 -6.28
CA LEU A 347 -17.94 -6.37 -6.86
C LEU A 347 -17.28 -7.06 -8.06
N TYR A 348 -17.12 -8.38 -7.99
CA TYR A 348 -16.60 -9.20 -9.10
C TYR A 348 -17.67 -9.90 -9.94
N LEU A 349 -18.94 -9.79 -9.57
CA LEU A 349 -20.07 -10.37 -10.30
C LEU A 349 -20.55 -9.43 -11.41
N GLU A 350 -20.42 -9.81 -12.67
CA GLU A 350 -20.83 -9.01 -13.83
C GLU A 350 -22.36 -9.02 -14.10
N PRO A 351 -22.90 -8.07 -14.89
CA PRO A 351 -24.32 -8.06 -15.28
C PRO A 351 -24.83 -9.33 -15.96
N ASN A 352 -23.94 -10.08 -16.62
CA ASN A 352 -24.27 -11.36 -17.26
C ASN A 352 -24.34 -12.54 -16.26
N GLY A 353 -24.02 -12.31 -14.98
CA GLY A 353 -24.02 -13.30 -13.91
C GLY A 353 -22.74 -14.12 -13.76
N SER A 354 -21.71 -13.83 -14.55
CA SER A 354 -20.40 -14.47 -14.43
C SER A 354 -19.52 -13.75 -13.40
N TRP A 355 -18.59 -14.50 -12.80
CA TRP A 355 -17.64 -13.94 -11.82
C TRP A 355 -16.29 -13.67 -12.50
N ALA A 356 -15.85 -12.41 -12.44
CA ALA A 356 -14.64 -11.98 -13.14
C ALA A 356 -13.36 -12.40 -12.42
N GLN A 357 -13.32 -12.37 -11.08
CA GLN A 357 -12.13 -12.67 -10.28
C GLN A 357 -12.45 -13.48 -9.02
N PRO A 358 -11.53 -14.33 -8.54
CA PRO A 358 -11.76 -15.21 -7.39
C PRO A 358 -11.27 -14.64 -6.04
N TRP A 359 -10.93 -13.35 -5.94
CA TRP A 359 -10.29 -12.78 -4.75
C TRP A 359 -11.11 -12.94 -3.47
N VAL A 360 -12.45 -12.82 -3.55
CA VAL A 360 -13.34 -13.00 -2.38
C VAL A 360 -13.20 -14.39 -1.76
N VAL A 361 -13.14 -15.45 -2.56
CA VAL A 361 -13.00 -16.83 -2.05
C VAL A 361 -11.57 -17.09 -1.59
N LEU A 362 -10.58 -16.65 -2.39
CA LEU A 362 -9.16 -16.85 -2.12
C LEU A 362 -8.72 -16.20 -0.81
N HIS A 363 -9.10 -14.95 -0.58
CA HIS A 363 -8.77 -14.22 0.65
C HIS A 363 -9.53 -14.70 1.89
N THR A 364 -10.50 -15.59 1.70
CA THR A 364 -11.22 -16.22 2.81
C THR A 364 -10.63 -17.58 3.19
N GLY A 365 -10.23 -18.42 2.22
CA GLY A 365 -9.83 -19.80 2.49
C GLY A 365 -8.39 -20.19 2.16
N GLU A 366 -7.68 -19.46 1.29
CA GLU A 366 -6.52 -20.03 0.58
C GLU A 366 -5.30 -19.10 0.45
N ASP A 367 -5.22 -17.98 1.18
CA ASP A 367 -4.05 -17.10 1.12
C ASP A 367 -2.76 -17.77 1.61
N PHE A 368 -2.83 -18.58 2.66
CA PHE A 368 -1.64 -19.13 3.32
C PHE A 368 -1.90 -20.42 4.10
N VAL A 369 -0.82 -21.03 4.60
CA VAL A 369 -0.87 -22.21 5.47
C VAL A 369 -0.64 -21.80 6.93
N TRP A 370 -1.62 -22.05 7.79
CA TRP A 370 -1.55 -21.82 9.24
C TRP A 370 -1.77 -23.13 9.99
N ASN A 371 -0.82 -23.51 10.86
CA ASN A 371 -0.88 -24.78 11.61
C ASN A 371 -1.14 -26.03 10.73
N GLY A 372 -0.64 -26.03 9.50
CA GLY A 372 -0.78 -27.14 8.56
C GLY A 372 -2.11 -27.19 7.78
N GLN A 373 -2.94 -26.14 7.87
CA GLN A 373 -4.19 -26.02 7.10
C GLN A 373 -4.18 -24.74 6.25
N LEU A 374 -4.85 -24.79 5.10
CA LEU A 374 -5.12 -23.59 4.30
C LEU A 374 -6.12 -22.70 5.03
N VAL A 375 -5.87 -21.39 4.99
CA VAL A 375 -6.68 -20.36 5.61
C VAL A 375 -6.48 -19.05 4.84
N GLY A 376 -7.52 -18.23 4.73
CA GLY A 376 -7.42 -16.89 4.16
C GLY A 376 -7.21 -15.81 5.22
N SER A 377 -6.91 -14.60 4.77
CA SER A 377 -6.73 -13.42 5.61
C SER A 377 -7.92 -13.19 6.55
N TYR A 378 -9.14 -13.20 6.01
CA TYR A 378 -10.35 -12.95 6.80
C TYR A 378 -10.60 -14.02 7.87
N GLU A 379 -10.37 -15.29 7.53
CA GLU A 379 -10.54 -16.43 8.44
C GLU A 379 -9.48 -16.43 9.54
N LEU A 380 -8.21 -16.18 9.19
CA LEU A 380 -7.11 -16.12 10.16
C LEU A 380 -7.38 -15.05 11.22
N GLN A 381 -7.80 -13.86 10.80
CA GLN A 381 -8.11 -12.79 11.73
C GLN A 381 -9.18 -13.22 12.74
N ALA A 382 -10.27 -13.86 12.29
CA ALA A 382 -11.31 -14.39 13.16
C ALA A 382 -10.77 -15.43 14.16
N LEU A 383 -9.91 -16.35 13.68
CA LEU A 383 -9.27 -17.38 14.50
C LEU A 383 -8.39 -16.78 15.58
N LEU A 384 -7.55 -15.79 15.24
CA LEU A 384 -6.64 -15.16 16.20
C LEU A 384 -7.39 -14.27 17.19
N LEU A 385 -8.45 -13.57 16.77
CA LEU A 385 -9.33 -12.84 17.69
C LEU A 385 -10.02 -13.80 18.67
N LYS A 386 -10.48 -14.96 18.22
CA LYS A 386 -11.02 -15.99 19.12
C LYS A 386 -9.97 -16.50 20.12
N GLN A 387 -8.71 -16.61 19.70
CA GLN A 387 -7.63 -17.15 20.51
C GLN A 387 -7.11 -16.17 21.59
N TYR A 388 -6.95 -14.89 21.25
CA TYR A 388 -6.33 -13.89 22.11
C TYR A 388 -7.37 -12.95 22.71
N ASN A 389 -7.14 -12.41 23.91
CA ASN A 389 -8.04 -11.41 24.50
C ASN A 389 -7.72 -10.03 23.95
N VAL A 390 -8.32 -9.69 22.81
CA VAL A 390 -8.23 -8.40 22.11
C VAL A 390 -9.63 -8.03 21.64
N SER A 391 -10.03 -6.78 21.84
CA SER A 391 -11.25 -6.21 21.25
C SER A 391 -10.86 -5.34 20.05
N VAL A 392 -11.65 -5.40 18.99
CA VAL A 392 -11.43 -4.64 17.76
C VAL A 392 -12.75 -4.13 17.19
N THR A 393 -12.65 -3.13 16.34
CA THR A 393 -13.73 -2.69 15.45
C THR A 393 -13.37 -3.11 14.04
N ILE A 394 -14.35 -3.60 13.28
CA ILE A 394 -14.13 -4.13 11.93
C ILE A 394 -15.30 -3.67 11.05
N ASP A 395 -15.05 -3.21 9.84
CA ASP A 395 -16.07 -3.30 8.80
C ASP A 395 -15.81 -4.52 7.91
N PHE A 396 -16.90 -5.11 7.45
CA PHE A 396 -16.91 -5.86 6.21
C PHE A 396 -17.77 -5.06 5.27
N THR A 397 -17.15 -4.47 4.25
CA THR A 397 -17.91 -3.66 3.29
C THR A 397 -19.13 -4.45 2.81
N PRO A 398 -20.33 -3.84 2.75
CA PRO A 398 -21.55 -4.55 2.39
C PRO A 398 -21.47 -5.30 1.07
N VAL A 399 -20.72 -4.78 0.09
CA VAL A 399 -20.42 -5.49 -1.16
C VAL A 399 -19.64 -6.79 -0.94
N LEU A 400 -18.68 -6.85 -0.02
CA LEU A 400 -17.98 -8.09 0.34
C LEU A 400 -18.94 -9.08 1.00
N LEU A 401 -19.76 -8.61 1.95
CA LEU A 401 -20.79 -9.43 2.59
C LEU A 401 -21.79 -9.99 1.56
N TYR A 402 -22.22 -9.15 0.61
CA TYR A 402 -23.14 -9.53 -0.44
C TYR A 402 -22.55 -10.61 -1.34
N GLN A 403 -21.26 -10.51 -1.66
CA GLN A 403 -20.55 -11.54 -2.44
C GLN A 403 -20.47 -12.86 -1.68
N TRP A 404 -20.12 -12.85 -0.38
CA TRP A 404 -20.13 -14.07 0.44
C TRP A 404 -21.51 -14.73 0.51
N GLU A 405 -22.57 -13.96 0.81
CA GLU A 405 -23.93 -14.49 0.85
C GLU A 405 -24.37 -15.00 -0.53
N THR A 406 -23.98 -14.36 -1.62
CA THR A 406 -24.29 -14.81 -2.99
C THR A 406 -23.59 -16.14 -3.29
N LEU A 407 -22.31 -16.26 -2.97
CA LEU A 407 -21.53 -17.49 -3.17
C LEU A 407 -22.10 -18.68 -2.37
N LEU A 408 -22.64 -18.43 -1.17
CA LEU A 408 -23.25 -19.46 -0.33
C LEU A 408 -24.65 -19.89 -0.80
N ASN A 409 -25.38 -19.04 -1.53
CA ASN A 409 -26.79 -19.26 -1.88
C ASN A 409 -27.03 -19.50 -3.38
N LYS A 410 -26.01 -19.33 -4.23
CA LYS A 410 -26.15 -19.42 -5.69
C LYS A 410 -24.97 -20.16 -6.31
N SER A 411 -25.25 -21.05 -7.26
CA SER A 411 -24.20 -21.61 -8.12
C SER A 411 -23.56 -20.52 -8.97
N PHE A 412 -22.24 -20.61 -9.19
CA PHE A 412 -21.48 -19.63 -9.96
C PHE A 412 -20.51 -20.30 -10.94
N SER A 413 -20.05 -19.49 -11.89
CA SER A 413 -18.98 -19.82 -12.82
C SER A 413 -18.07 -18.61 -13.00
N TYR A 414 -16.76 -18.84 -12.92
CA TYR A 414 -15.76 -17.83 -13.27
C TYR A 414 -15.62 -17.70 -14.78
N ILE A 415 -15.32 -16.49 -15.25
CA ILE A 415 -14.99 -16.23 -16.67
C ILE A 415 -13.71 -16.98 -17.07
N GLY A 416 -12.78 -17.12 -16.11
CA GLY A 416 -11.53 -17.87 -16.26
C GLY A 416 -11.49 -19.18 -15.47
N HIS A 417 -10.31 -19.79 -15.41
CA HIS A 417 -10.05 -20.98 -14.61
C HIS A 417 -9.72 -20.58 -13.16
N TYR A 418 -10.45 -21.13 -12.18
CA TYR A 418 -10.10 -21.03 -10.78
C TYR A 418 -9.15 -22.17 -10.38
N ASN A 419 -7.95 -21.83 -9.90
CA ASN A 419 -6.92 -22.80 -9.54
C ASN A 419 -7.05 -23.34 -8.09
N GLY A 420 -7.92 -22.75 -7.27
CA GLY A 420 -8.09 -23.12 -5.86
C GLY A 420 -9.16 -24.19 -5.62
N ASN A 421 -9.35 -24.58 -4.36
CA ASN A 421 -10.35 -25.54 -3.93
C ASN A 421 -11.63 -24.83 -3.47
N ILE A 422 -12.52 -24.60 -4.43
CA ILE A 422 -13.75 -23.85 -4.19
C ILE A 422 -14.66 -24.45 -3.10
N THR A 423 -14.60 -25.78 -2.90
CA THR A 423 -15.36 -26.42 -1.82
C THR A 423 -14.81 -26.05 -0.45
N HIS A 424 -13.48 -25.97 -0.33
CA HIS A 424 -12.81 -25.50 0.87
C HIS A 424 -13.16 -24.03 1.14
N ASP A 425 -13.11 -23.17 0.14
CA ASP A 425 -13.41 -21.74 0.32
C ASP A 425 -14.84 -21.49 0.78
N LEU A 426 -15.84 -22.18 0.22
CA LEU A 426 -17.23 -22.03 0.66
C LEU A 426 -17.43 -22.49 2.12
N ILE A 427 -16.67 -23.50 2.56
CA ILE A 427 -16.64 -23.92 3.97
C ILE A 427 -15.98 -22.84 4.82
N ALA A 428 -14.85 -22.28 4.37
CA ALA A 428 -14.12 -21.21 5.05
C ALA A 428 -14.99 -19.94 5.20
N ILE A 429 -15.72 -19.52 4.16
CA ILE A 429 -16.67 -18.39 4.22
C ILE A 429 -17.72 -18.63 5.30
N LYS A 430 -18.39 -19.78 5.27
CA LYS A 430 -19.42 -20.10 6.26
C LYS A 430 -18.88 -20.12 7.68
N TYR A 431 -17.69 -20.68 7.86
CA TYR A 431 -17.04 -20.76 9.16
C TYR A 431 -16.58 -19.39 9.66
N THR A 432 -15.97 -18.58 8.80
CA THR A 432 -15.53 -17.21 9.08
C THR A 432 -16.69 -16.33 9.54
N LEU A 433 -17.81 -16.34 8.80
CA LEU A 433 -19.03 -15.62 9.17
C LEU A 433 -19.56 -16.07 10.54
N GLN A 434 -19.56 -17.38 10.82
CA GLN A 434 -19.99 -17.90 12.12
C GLN A 434 -19.08 -17.43 13.26
N LEU A 435 -17.76 -17.41 13.05
CA LEU A 435 -16.81 -16.94 14.04
C LEU A 435 -16.99 -15.44 14.34
N TYR A 436 -17.12 -14.60 13.32
CA TYR A 436 -17.35 -13.18 13.54
C TYR A 436 -18.69 -12.92 14.23
N LYS A 437 -19.78 -13.59 13.84
CA LYS A 437 -21.08 -13.50 14.57
C LYS A 437 -20.91 -13.82 16.05
N GLN A 438 -20.18 -14.88 16.39
CA GLN A 438 -19.89 -15.22 17.80
C GLN A 438 -19.08 -14.14 18.51
N LEU A 439 -18.07 -13.56 17.86
CA LEU A 439 -17.24 -12.49 18.45
C LEU A 439 -18.03 -11.19 18.65
N VAL A 440 -18.97 -10.89 17.75
CA VAL A 440 -19.90 -9.76 17.84
C VAL A 440 -20.88 -9.96 18.99
N GLU A 441 -21.50 -11.14 19.12
CA GLU A 441 -22.38 -11.48 20.25
C GLU A 441 -21.66 -11.39 21.60
N GLN A 442 -20.34 -11.63 21.63
CA GLN A 442 -19.50 -11.51 22.82
C GLN A 442 -19.08 -10.07 23.13
N GLY A 443 -19.36 -9.10 22.25
CA GLY A 443 -18.89 -7.72 22.37
C GLY A 443 -17.38 -7.54 22.15
N ARG A 444 -16.70 -8.56 21.60
CA ARG A 444 -15.25 -8.52 21.32
C ARG A 444 -14.93 -7.93 19.96
N VAL A 445 -15.88 -8.00 19.03
CA VAL A 445 -15.81 -7.35 17.73
C VAL A 445 -17.01 -6.42 17.63
N GLU A 446 -16.75 -5.14 17.38
CA GLU A 446 -17.76 -4.22 16.89
C GLU A 446 -17.75 -4.23 15.37
N VAL A 447 -18.94 -4.20 14.74
CA VAL A 447 -19.06 -4.11 13.29
C VAL A 447 -19.48 -2.70 12.89
N LEU A 448 -18.72 -2.08 11.99
CA LEU A 448 -19.14 -0.85 11.30
C LEU A 448 -19.93 -1.20 10.04
N THR A 449 -20.77 -0.29 9.59
CA THR A 449 -21.32 -0.32 8.23
C THR A 449 -20.49 0.56 7.29
N VAL A 450 -20.79 0.50 6.00
CA VAL A 450 -20.16 1.30 4.93
C VAL A 450 -21.22 1.57 3.86
N SER A 451 -21.11 2.64 3.09
CA SER A 451 -21.90 2.80 1.86
C SER A 451 -21.71 1.56 0.96
N PHE A 452 -22.80 1.00 0.44
CA PHE A 452 -22.86 -0.40 -0.02
C PHE A 452 -21.73 -0.81 -0.98
N TYR A 453 -21.47 -0.02 -2.02
CA TYR A 453 -20.44 -0.30 -3.03
C TYR A 453 -19.16 0.54 -2.85
N HIS A 454 -18.92 1.03 -1.63
CA HIS A 454 -17.74 1.83 -1.28
C HIS A 454 -17.51 3.06 -2.21
N PRO A 455 -18.53 3.91 -2.46
CA PRO A 455 -18.42 5.13 -3.27
C PRO A 455 -17.44 6.15 -2.70
N LEU A 456 -16.84 6.99 -3.54
CA LEU A 456 -16.00 8.10 -3.06
C LEU A 456 -16.88 9.32 -2.70
N MET A 457 -17.42 9.26 -1.48
CA MET A 457 -18.52 10.10 -1.01
C MET A 457 -18.34 11.61 -1.23
N PRO A 458 -17.17 12.25 -0.99
CA PRO A 458 -17.03 13.71 -1.18
C PRO A 458 -17.29 14.15 -2.62
N ILE A 459 -16.75 13.42 -3.60
CA ILE A 459 -16.87 13.78 -5.03
C ILE A 459 -18.30 13.61 -5.51
N GLU A 460 -18.95 12.51 -5.13
CA GLU A 460 -20.33 12.26 -5.52
C GLU A 460 -21.28 13.28 -4.87
N TYR A 461 -21.02 13.67 -3.62
CA TYR A 461 -21.76 14.74 -2.98
C TYR A 461 -21.60 16.08 -3.73
N ASP A 462 -20.37 16.44 -4.10
CA ASP A 462 -20.06 17.67 -4.85
C ASP A 462 -20.68 17.67 -6.26
N ASN A 463 -20.81 16.49 -6.87
CA ASN A 463 -21.57 16.30 -8.10
C ASN A 463 -23.09 16.37 -7.89
N GLY A 464 -23.58 16.59 -6.66
CA GLY A 464 -25.00 16.69 -6.35
C GLY A 464 -25.72 15.34 -6.26
N TRP A 465 -24.99 14.24 -6.04
CA TRP A 465 -25.53 12.87 -5.98
C TRP A 465 -25.74 12.37 -4.54
N GLY A 466 -25.95 13.29 -3.59
CA GLY A 466 -26.11 12.96 -2.17
C GLY A 466 -27.27 11.98 -1.85
N SER A 467 -28.32 11.94 -2.68
CA SER A 467 -29.42 10.97 -2.52
C SER A 467 -29.01 9.53 -2.84
N ASP A 468 -28.05 9.33 -3.76
CA ASP A 468 -27.49 8.02 -4.06
C ASP A 468 -26.63 7.57 -2.87
N LEU A 469 -25.80 8.45 -2.33
CA LEU A 469 -25.00 8.20 -1.13
C LEU A 469 -25.87 7.81 0.08
N LEU A 470 -26.97 8.53 0.34
CA LEU A 470 -27.91 8.18 1.41
C LEU A 470 -28.50 6.79 1.21
N SER A 471 -28.91 6.46 -0.03
CA SER A 471 -29.45 5.14 -0.36
C SER A 471 -28.41 4.05 -0.15
N GLN A 472 -27.18 4.27 -0.60
CA GLN A 472 -26.07 3.35 -0.41
C GLN A 472 -25.71 3.14 1.06
N LEU A 473 -25.77 4.19 1.91
CA LEU A 473 -25.58 4.07 3.36
C LEU A 473 -26.67 3.18 3.98
N LEU A 474 -27.94 3.45 3.69
CA LEU A 474 -29.07 2.67 4.21
C LEU A 474 -29.05 1.22 3.71
N MET A 475 -28.67 1.01 2.44
CA MET A 475 -28.44 -0.34 1.89
C MET A 475 -27.32 -1.04 2.65
N GLY A 476 -26.23 -0.33 2.94
CA GLY A 476 -25.11 -0.87 3.69
C GLY A 476 -25.50 -1.31 5.09
N GLU A 477 -26.22 -0.46 5.82
CA GLU A 477 -26.69 -0.76 7.18
C GLU A 477 -27.62 -1.99 7.18
N ASN A 478 -28.53 -2.07 6.19
CA ASN A 478 -29.40 -3.23 5.99
C ASN A 478 -28.62 -4.54 5.75
N MET A 479 -27.55 -4.50 4.96
CA MET A 479 -26.71 -5.68 4.69
C MET A 479 -25.92 -6.10 5.93
N THR A 480 -25.33 -5.14 6.64
CA THR A 480 -24.66 -5.38 7.92
C THR A 480 -25.63 -6.04 8.91
N HIS A 481 -26.86 -5.53 9.01
CA HIS A 481 -27.90 -6.09 9.87
C HIS A 481 -28.31 -7.51 9.43
N LEU A 482 -28.48 -7.75 8.13
CA LEU A 482 -28.83 -9.06 7.60
C LEU A 482 -27.81 -10.13 7.99
N VAL A 483 -26.52 -9.81 7.92
CA VAL A 483 -25.45 -10.77 8.22
C VAL A 483 -25.23 -10.90 9.72
N PHE A 484 -25.01 -9.80 10.44
CA PHE A 484 -24.55 -9.82 11.83
C PHE A 484 -25.66 -9.62 12.87
N GLY A 485 -26.87 -9.23 12.45
CA GLY A 485 -28.00 -8.98 13.36
C GLY A 485 -27.87 -7.69 14.18
N VAL A 486 -26.94 -6.81 13.81
CA VAL A 486 -26.66 -5.54 14.51
C VAL A 486 -26.94 -4.34 13.60
N TRP A 487 -27.49 -3.28 14.16
CA TRP A 487 -27.58 -1.97 13.51
C TRP A 487 -26.33 -1.19 13.92
N ALA A 488 -25.41 -1.00 12.97
CA ALA A 488 -24.12 -0.39 13.26
C ALA A 488 -24.30 1.11 13.53
N SER A 489 -23.78 1.60 14.67
CA SER A 489 -23.85 3.03 15.00
C SER A 489 -22.70 3.85 14.41
N GLY A 490 -21.70 3.17 13.83
CA GLY A 490 -20.54 3.78 13.19
C GLY A 490 -20.34 3.30 11.77
N VAL A 491 -19.62 4.11 11.00
CA VAL A 491 -19.32 3.86 9.59
C VAL A 491 -17.82 3.94 9.34
N TRP A 492 -17.29 3.05 8.50
CA TRP A 492 -16.03 3.33 7.82
C TRP A 492 -16.35 4.25 6.64
N THR A 493 -15.90 5.51 6.72
CA THR A 493 -16.02 6.43 5.58
C THR A 493 -15.11 5.89 4.47
N PRO A 494 -15.63 5.53 3.27
CA PRO A 494 -14.81 5.00 2.19
C PRO A 494 -13.54 5.83 1.98
N GLU A 495 -12.38 5.19 2.04
CA GLU A 495 -11.07 5.81 1.87
C GLU A 495 -10.76 6.92 2.89
N GLU A 496 -11.48 6.95 4.01
CA GLU A 496 -11.50 8.09 4.95
C GLU A 496 -11.69 9.42 4.21
N ALA A 497 -12.33 9.38 3.03
CA ALA A 497 -12.53 10.52 2.16
C ALA A 497 -13.73 11.32 2.66
N PHE A 498 -13.48 12.54 3.13
CA PHE A 498 -14.47 13.31 3.87
C PHE A 498 -14.51 14.77 3.41
N ASN A 499 -15.72 15.33 3.36
CA ASN A 499 -15.96 16.76 3.36
C ASN A 499 -17.07 17.08 4.38
N MET A 500 -17.18 18.36 4.76
CA MET A 500 -18.13 18.78 5.80
C MET A 500 -19.61 18.51 5.46
N ALA A 501 -19.94 18.33 4.18
CA ALA A 501 -21.33 18.09 3.77
C ALA A 501 -21.81 16.67 4.11
N LEU A 502 -20.89 15.72 4.30
CA LEU A 502 -21.23 14.34 4.69
C LEU A 502 -21.79 14.24 6.12
N VAL A 503 -21.55 15.23 6.99
CA VAL A 503 -22.11 15.24 8.37
C VAL A 503 -23.62 15.08 8.35
N HIS A 504 -24.28 15.77 7.41
CA HIS A 504 -25.73 15.69 7.23
C HIS A 504 -26.19 14.29 6.83
N LEU A 505 -25.55 13.68 5.83
CA LEU A 505 -25.89 12.32 5.36
C LEU A 505 -25.72 11.26 6.46
N TYR A 506 -24.70 11.39 7.31
CA TYR A 506 -24.53 10.48 8.44
C TYR A 506 -25.63 10.68 9.49
N ASN A 507 -26.04 11.92 9.79
CA ASN A 507 -27.15 12.17 10.71
C ASN A 507 -28.48 11.63 10.17
N GLU A 508 -28.76 11.83 8.88
CA GLU A 508 -29.97 11.33 8.23
C GLU A 508 -30.04 9.79 8.20
N SER A 509 -28.89 9.13 8.13
CA SER A 509 -28.78 7.65 8.22
C SER A 509 -28.60 7.12 9.64
N ASN A 510 -28.77 7.93 10.70
CA ASN A 510 -28.56 7.56 12.11
C ASN A 510 -27.14 7.04 12.45
N ILE A 511 -26.14 7.36 11.63
CA ILE A 511 -24.73 7.09 11.91
C ILE A 511 -24.19 8.17 12.85
N SER A 512 -23.57 7.72 13.94
CA SER A 512 -23.13 8.59 15.04
C SER A 512 -21.63 8.87 15.05
N TYR A 513 -20.82 8.03 14.40
CA TYR A 513 -19.39 8.24 14.32
C TYR A 513 -18.72 7.63 13.08
N THR A 514 -17.53 8.13 12.76
CA THR A 514 -16.63 7.56 11.75
C THR A 514 -15.15 7.66 12.17
N ILE A 515 -14.27 7.12 11.34
CA ILE A 515 -12.81 7.12 11.50
C ILE A 515 -12.21 7.96 10.37
N LEU A 516 -11.24 8.83 10.68
CA LEU A 516 -10.53 9.68 9.71
C LEU A 516 -9.04 9.77 10.04
N ASP A 517 -8.20 10.21 9.10
CA ASP A 517 -6.75 10.32 9.30
C ASP A 517 -6.34 11.62 10.04
N GLU A 518 -5.53 11.51 11.10
CA GLU A 518 -5.12 12.68 11.86
C GLU A 518 -4.34 13.69 11.00
N GLN A 519 -3.44 13.26 10.12
CA GLN A 519 -2.61 14.16 9.31
C GLN A 519 -3.40 14.81 8.18
N ALA A 520 -4.38 14.11 7.64
CA ALA A 520 -5.25 14.63 6.58
C ALA A 520 -6.13 15.79 7.06
N PHE A 521 -6.61 15.74 8.30
CA PHE A 521 -7.66 16.64 8.77
C PHE A 521 -7.25 17.53 9.95
N LEU A 522 -6.71 16.99 11.05
CA LEU A 522 -6.51 17.74 12.30
C LEU A 522 -5.68 19.03 12.18
N PRO A 523 -4.62 19.12 11.33
CA PRO A 523 -3.86 20.35 11.16
C PRO A 523 -4.67 21.53 10.62
N TYR A 524 -5.83 21.28 9.99
CA TYR A 524 -6.60 22.26 9.24
C TYR A 524 -7.93 22.65 9.91
N VAL A 525 -8.32 21.96 10.99
CA VAL A 525 -9.62 22.18 11.65
C VAL A 525 -9.65 23.46 12.47
N THR A 526 -10.87 23.94 12.72
CA THR A 526 -11.12 24.99 13.72
C THR A 526 -11.56 24.36 15.04
N LEU A 527 -10.79 24.59 16.11
CA LEU A 527 -11.17 24.17 17.46
C LEU A 527 -12.33 25.03 17.99
N VAL A 528 -13.43 24.39 18.35
CA VAL A 528 -14.58 25.05 19.00
C VAL A 528 -14.45 24.98 20.53
N SER A 529 -14.12 23.81 21.07
CA SER A 529 -13.87 23.62 22.51
C SER A 529 -13.05 22.36 22.79
N GLY A 530 -12.25 22.36 23.86
CA GLY A 530 -11.42 21.21 24.25
C GLY A 530 -9.96 21.39 23.83
N SER A 531 -9.36 20.38 23.22
CA SER A 531 -7.98 20.40 22.73
C SER A 531 -7.86 19.74 21.35
N LEU A 532 -6.73 19.96 20.66
CA LEU A 532 -6.39 19.31 19.40
C LEU A 532 -5.41 18.14 19.58
N ASN A 533 -5.38 17.54 20.78
CA ASN A 533 -4.64 16.29 20.98
C ASN A 533 -5.32 15.18 20.15
N PRO A 534 -4.62 14.46 19.26
CA PRO A 534 -5.23 13.40 18.46
C PRO A 534 -5.68 12.18 19.26
N ASP A 535 -5.09 11.95 20.45
CA ASP A 535 -5.33 10.77 21.29
C ASP A 535 -6.66 10.87 22.08
N GLN A 536 -7.77 11.30 21.44
CA GLN A 536 -9.11 11.45 22.03
C GLN A 536 -10.23 11.46 20.96
N PRO A 537 -11.50 11.27 21.35
CA PRO A 537 -12.63 11.50 20.44
C PRO A 537 -12.86 12.98 20.12
N PHE A 538 -13.36 13.25 18.91
CA PHE A 538 -13.79 14.57 18.46
C PHE A 538 -15.24 14.55 18.05
N VAL A 539 -15.96 15.66 18.24
CA VAL A 539 -17.26 15.90 17.62
C VAL A 539 -17.07 16.98 16.56
N VAL A 540 -17.24 16.59 15.31
CA VAL A 540 -17.31 17.48 14.17
C VAL A 540 -18.70 18.08 14.13
N GLN A 541 -18.78 19.41 14.17
CA GLN A 541 -20.03 20.15 14.06
C GLN A 541 -20.05 20.94 12.75
N ASP A 542 -21.14 20.80 11.99
CA ASP A 542 -21.31 21.55 10.75
C ASP A 542 -21.90 22.96 10.97
N SER A 543 -22.15 23.68 9.88
CA SER A 543 -22.65 25.05 9.93
C SER A 543 -24.10 25.20 10.41
N VAL A 544 -24.90 24.13 10.36
CA VAL A 544 -26.32 24.12 10.78
C VAL A 544 -26.52 23.46 12.16
N GLY A 545 -25.45 22.93 12.76
CA GLY A 545 -25.42 22.39 14.11
C GLY A 545 -25.54 20.87 14.19
N GLU A 546 -25.56 20.17 13.06
CA GLU A 546 -25.48 18.72 13.01
C GLU A 546 -24.09 18.24 13.42
N ARG A 547 -24.01 17.02 13.94
CA ARG A 547 -22.84 16.54 14.68
C ARG A 547 -22.48 15.12 14.26
N LEU A 548 -21.20 14.85 14.10
CA LEU A 548 -20.65 13.51 13.89
C LEU A 548 -19.46 13.32 14.82
N THR A 549 -19.39 12.19 15.52
CA THR A 549 -18.18 11.88 16.28
C THR A 549 -17.10 11.33 15.33
N VAL A 550 -15.88 11.78 15.46
CA VAL A 550 -14.73 11.30 14.69
C VAL A 550 -13.67 10.82 15.65
N LEU A 551 -13.18 9.61 15.40
CA LEU A 551 -11.93 9.12 15.95
C LEU A 551 -10.85 9.29 14.88
N PHE A 552 -9.81 10.06 15.18
CA PHE A 552 -8.70 10.19 14.24
C PHE A 552 -7.72 9.04 14.42
N ARG A 553 -7.42 8.30 13.36
CA ARG A 553 -6.36 7.30 13.39
C ARG A 553 -5.00 7.96 13.56
N ASN A 554 -4.14 7.36 14.38
CA ASN A 554 -2.74 7.74 14.46
C ASN A 554 -2.06 7.34 13.15
N THR A 555 -1.72 8.31 12.29
CA THR A 555 -1.25 8.05 10.93
C THR A 555 0.04 7.24 10.92
N THR A 556 0.99 7.60 11.79
CA THR A 556 2.29 6.93 11.86
C THR A 556 2.14 5.48 12.28
N LEU A 557 1.49 5.22 13.43
CA LEU A 557 1.33 3.87 13.96
C LEU A 557 0.44 3.00 13.04
N SER A 558 -0.59 3.58 12.42
CA SER A 558 -1.43 2.86 11.45
C SER A 558 -0.61 2.42 10.23
N ASN A 559 0.19 3.32 9.64
CA ASN A 559 1.05 2.99 8.50
C ASN A 559 2.14 1.96 8.85
N GLU A 560 2.75 2.08 10.03
CA GLU A 560 3.72 1.09 10.49
C GLU A 560 3.08 -0.28 10.71
N PHE A 561 1.86 -0.31 11.27
CA PHE A 561 1.06 -1.53 11.38
C PHE A 561 0.77 -2.11 10.00
N SER A 562 0.36 -1.29 9.02
CA SER A 562 0.02 -1.76 7.68
C SER A 562 1.21 -2.32 6.90
N PHE A 563 2.39 -1.70 7.03
CA PHE A 563 3.50 -1.95 6.09
C PHE A 563 4.79 -2.42 6.77
N GLN A 564 5.20 -1.77 7.85
CA GLN A 564 6.50 -2.06 8.48
C GLN A 564 6.45 -3.38 9.26
N PHE A 565 5.43 -3.55 10.11
CA PHE A 565 5.33 -4.68 11.04
C PHE A 565 5.19 -6.04 10.35
N PHE A 566 4.73 -6.04 9.10
CA PHE A 566 4.65 -7.22 8.23
C PHE A 566 5.85 -7.34 7.30
N SER A 567 6.95 -6.63 7.55
CA SER A 567 8.17 -6.66 6.72
C SER A 567 9.44 -7.00 7.50
N GLN A 568 9.28 -7.29 8.80
CA GLN A 568 10.33 -7.54 9.79
C GLN A 568 10.01 -8.78 10.64
N SER A 569 10.88 -9.16 11.58
CA SER A 569 10.64 -10.34 12.41
C SER A 569 9.48 -10.13 13.40
N PRO A 570 8.64 -11.15 13.66
CA PRO A 570 7.54 -11.06 14.62
C PRO A 570 7.96 -10.55 16.01
N GLU A 571 9.14 -10.94 16.49
CA GLU A 571 9.67 -10.51 17.79
C GLU A 571 9.91 -9.00 17.86
N LEU A 572 10.47 -8.42 16.78
CA LEU A 572 10.72 -6.99 16.68
C LEU A 572 9.40 -6.21 16.60
N THR A 573 8.44 -6.73 15.82
CA THR A 573 7.09 -6.15 15.71
C THR A 573 6.39 -6.06 17.06
N GLN A 574 6.47 -7.12 17.89
CA GLN A 574 5.91 -7.09 19.24
C GLN A 574 6.59 -6.04 20.12
N GLU A 575 7.92 -5.95 20.05
CA GLU A 575 8.69 -5.01 20.84
C GLU A 575 8.35 -3.56 20.49
N GLU A 576 8.40 -3.22 19.20
CA GLU A 576 8.15 -1.87 18.70
C GLU A 576 6.72 -1.41 19.00
N LEU A 577 5.70 -2.22 18.70
CA LEU A 577 4.30 -1.89 18.99
C LEU A 577 4.08 -1.57 20.48
N ILE A 578 4.55 -2.45 21.36
CA ILE A 578 4.33 -2.29 22.81
C ILE A 578 5.12 -1.10 23.36
N GLN A 579 6.33 -0.85 22.85
CA GLN A 579 7.13 0.31 23.26
C GLN A 579 6.55 1.63 22.76
N GLN A 580 6.03 1.68 21.54
CA GLN A 580 5.37 2.87 21.01
C GLN A 580 4.08 3.21 21.77
N LEU A 581 3.22 2.21 22.02
CA LEU A 581 2.04 2.39 22.87
C LEU A 581 2.44 2.88 24.27
N ALA A 582 3.56 2.40 24.81
CA ALA A 582 4.07 2.85 26.10
C ALA A 582 4.52 4.32 26.06
N GLN A 583 5.16 4.77 24.97
CA GLN A 583 5.49 6.19 24.78
C GLN A 583 4.23 7.06 24.69
N ILE A 584 3.19 6.61 23.98
CA ILE A 584 1.90 7.32 23.90
C ILE A 584 1.28 7.43 25.30
N TYR A 585 1.20 6.32 26.04
CA TYR A 585 0.74 6.32 27.43
C TYR A 585 1.55 7.26 28.35
N MET A 586 2.87 7.36 28.15
CA MET A 586 3.72 8.25 28.94
C MET A 586 3.32 9.72 28.77
N ARG A 587 2.91 10.12 27.55
CA ARG A 587 2.43 11.48 27.23
C ARG A 587 0.99 11.68 27.69
N GLU A 588 0.11 10.76 27.32
CA GLU A 588 -1.35 10.91 27.40
C GLU A 588 -1.99 9.70 28.09
N PRO A 589 -1.80 9.55 29.42
CA PRO A 589 -2.42 8.47 30.17
C PRO A 589 -3.95 8.61 30.16
N GLY A 590 -4.65 7.57 29.73
CA GLY A 590 -6.10 7.62 29.53
C GLY A 590 -6.55 8.21 28.20
N GLY A 591 -5.63 8.42 27.25
CA GLY A 591 -5.97 8.78 25.87
C GLY A 591 -6.55 7.60 25.08
N VAL A 592 -7.04 7.90 23.87
CA VAL A 592 -7.56 6.94 22.89
C VAL A 592 -6.63 6.96 21.68
N VAL A 593 -5.85 5.89 21.49
CA VAL A 593 -5.05 5.70 20.28
C VAL A 593 -5.81 4.80 19.31
N VAL A 594 -6.00 5.29 18.10
CA VAL A 594 -6.75 4.60 17.04
C VAL A 594 -5.75 4.13 15.98
N ILE A 595 -5.81 2.85 15.64
CA ILE A 595 -4.98 2.21 14.62
C ILE A 595 -5.95 1.68 13.55
N ALA A 596 -5.99 2.33 12.40
CA ALA A 596 -7.01 2.06 11.37
C ALA A 596 -6.38 1.80 10.01
N LEU A 597 -6.73 0.68 9.37
CA LEU A 597 -6.09 0.19 8.15
C LEU A 597 -6.90 -0.90 7.45
N ASP A 598 -6.55 -1.16 6.19
CA ASP A 598 -7.02 -2.34 5.45
C ASP A 598 -6.59 -3.64 6.14
N GLY A 599 -7.50 -4.61 6.20
CA GLY A 599 -7.31 -5.84 6.97
C GLY A 599 -6.57 -6.94 6.24
N GLU A 600 -6.83 -7.14 4.96
CA GLU A 600 -6.18 -8.19 4.17
C GLU A 600 -4.79 -7.77 3.69
N ASN A 601 -4.61 -6.50 3.33
CA ASN A 601 -3.40 -5.97 2.67
C ASN A 601 -2.09 -6.36 3.38
N PRO A 602 -1.93 -6.15 4.70
CA PRO A 602 -0.67 -6.49 5.37
C PRO A 602 -0.34 -7.98 5.33
N LEU A 603 -1.37 -8.84 5.33
CA LEU A 603 -1.24 -10.29 5.29
C LEU A 603 -0.91 -10.79 3.88
N ILE A 604 -1.66 -10.33 2.87
CA ILE A 604 -1.51 -10.82 1.48
C ILE A 604 -0.27 -10.28 0.79
N PHE A 605 0.23 -9.10 1.18
CA PHE A 605 1.48 -8.56 0.64
C PHE A 605 2.72 -9.25 1.20
N ASN A 606 2.60 -9.96 2.33
CA ASN A 606 3.66 -10.83 2.84
C ASN A 606 3.10 -12.17 3.36
N PRO A 607 2.70 -13.09 2.47
CA PRO A 607 2.07 -14.36 2.86
C PRO A 607 3.05 -15.33 3.53
N LEU A 608 4.37 -15.06 3.50
CA LEU A 608 5.39 -15.93 4.10
C LEU A 608 5.45 -15.80 5.62
N THR A 609 5.31 -14.58 6.16
CA THR A 609 5.38 -14.32 7.61
C THR A 609 4.16 -13.61 8.16
N GLY A 610 3.29 -13.04 7.31
CA GLY A 610 2.15 -12.23 7.73
C GLY A 610 1.24 -12.91 8.78
N PRO A 611 0.92 -14.20 8.63
CA PRO A 611 0.17 -14.92 9.67
C PRO A 611 0.88 -14.95 11.03
N GLN A 612 2.20 -15.18 11.05
CA GLN A 612 3.00 -15.18 12.27
C GLN A 612 3.13 -13.77 12.85
N ASP A 613 3.25 -12.74 12.01
CA ASP A 613 3.34 -11.34 12.40
C ASP A 613 2.05 -10.88 13.10
N LEU A 614 0.88 -11.12 12.51
CA LEU A 614 -0.41 -10.78 13.12
C LEU A 614 -0.64 -11.56 14.44
N ASN A 615 -0.33 -12.86 14.45
CA ASN A 615 -0.39 -13.66 15.66
C ASN A 615 0.52 -13.09 16.76
N ALA A 616 1.70 -12.61 16.39
CA ALA A 616 2.62 -12.00 17.33
C ALA A 616 2.05 -10.68 17.89
N ILE A 617 1.45 -9.83 17.05
CA ILE A 617 0.79 -8.59 17.47
C ILE A 617 -0.34 -8.87 18.47
N TYR A 618 -1.31 -9.74 18.13
CA TYR A 618 -2.42 -10.04 19.03
C TYR A 618 -1.99 -10.72 20.32
N LYS A 619 -0.97 -11.59 20.27
CA LYS A 619 -0.36 -12.17 21.46
C LYS A 619 0.23 -11.09 22.37
N ALA A 620 0.95 -10.13 21.81
CA ALA A 620 1.54 -9.04 22.59
C ALA A 620 0.45 -8.15 23.21
N LEU A 621 -0.53 -7.71 22.40
CA LEU A 621 -1.66 -6.91 22.90
C LEU A 621 -2.41 -7.60 24.04
N SER A 622 -2.76 -8.88 23.85
CA SER A 622 -3.43 -9.68 24.87
C SER A 622 -2.59 -9.91 26.13
N SER A 623 -1.26 -9.87 26.04
CA SER A 623 -0.36 -10.10 27.18
C SER A 623 -0.11 -8.85 28.03
N TYR A 624 -0.28 -7.65 27.46
CA TYR A 624 -0.07 -6.37 28.15
C TYR A 624 -1.37 -5.64 28.51
N GLN A 625 -2.48 -5.94 27.82
CA GLN A 625 -3.79 -5.44 28.17
C GLN A 625 -4.11 -5.69 29.66
N GLY A 626 -4.71 -4.68 30.30
CA GLY A 626 -5.13 -4.71 31.71
C GLY A 626 -4.05 -4.21 32.68
N ALA A 627 -2.83 -3.98 32.21
CA ALA A 627 -1.76 -3.41 33.04
C ALA A 627 -1.72 -1.86 32.96
N TRP A 628 -1.64 -1.32 31.75
CA TRP A 628 -1.52 0.13 31.50
C TRP A 628 -2.21 0.58 30.21
N PHE A 629 -2.69 -0.35 29.39
CA PHE A 629 -3.64 -0.09 28.33
C PHE A 629 -4.72 -1.18 28.31
N VAL A 630 -5.81 -0.91 27.61
CA VAL A 630 -6.87 -1.87 27.28
C VAL A 630 -7.19 -1.76 25.79
N THR A 631 -7.59 -2.85 25.17
CA THR A 631 -8.12 -2.85 23.80
C THR A 631 -9.63 -2.64 23.89
N GLN A 632 -10.18 -1.68 23.15
CA GLN A 632 -11.60 -1.35 23.15
C GLN A 632 -12.13 -1.28 21.72
N THR A 633 -13.43 -1.48 21.57
CA THR A 633 -14.11 -1.07 20.34
C THR A 633 -14.18 0.46 20.25
N ALA A 634 -14.45 0.99 19.05
CA ALA A 634 -14.59 2.42 18.82
C ALA A 634 -15.75 3.00 19.63
N SER A 635 -16.93 2.36 19.67
CA SER A 635 -18.03 2.85 20.52
C SER A 635 -17.71 2.80 22.01
N GLU A 636 -16.99 1.77 22.48
CA GLU A 636 -16.55 1.72 23.88
C GLU A 636 -15.62 2.88 24.21
N ALA A 637 -14.64 3.16 23.34
CA ALA A 637 -13.73 4.28 23.52
C ALA A 637 -14.47 5.63 23.48
N ILE A 638 -15.42 5.82 22.57
CA ILE A 638 -16.26 7.03 22.51
C ILE A 638 -17.08 7.18 23.80
N ALA A 639 -17.70 6.11 24.29
CA ALA A 639 -18.56 6.14 25.47
C ALA A 639 -17.80 6.41 26.78
N THR A 640 -16.52 6.02 26.87
CA THR A 640 -15.73 6.17 28.11
C THR A 640 -14.86 7.43 28.16
N HIS A 641 -14.81 8.22 27.09
CA HIS A 641 -13.95 9.40 26.98
C HIS A 641 -14.74 10.68 26.69
N SER A 642 -14.17 11.82 27.07
CA SER A 642 -14.74 13.13 26.72
C SER A 642 -14.26 13.52 25.33
N ALA A 643 -15.15 14.13 24.55
CA ALA A 643 -14.82 14.58 23.20
C ALA A 643 -14.51 16.09 23.15
N SER A 644 -13.53 16.46 22.34
CA SER A 644 -13.33 17.84 21.91
C SER A 644 -14.29 18.18 20.76
N VAL A 645 -14.56 19.46 20.51
CA VAL A 645 -15.48 19.90 19.43
C VAL A 645 -14.70 20.70 18.40
N ILE A 646 -14.84 20.32 17.14
CA ILE A 646 -14.13 20.90 15.98
C ILE A 646 -15.09 21.15 14.82
N THR A 647 -14.66 21.97 13.86
CA THR A 647 -15.39 22.25 12.62
C THR A 647 -14.41 22.60 11.49
N ASN A 648 -14.90 22.88 10.28
CA ASN A 648 -14.11 23.25 9.11
C ASN A 648 -13.04 22.21 8.73
N LEU A 649 -13.40 20.92 8.70
CA LEU A 649 -12.51 19.90 8.15
C LEU A 649 -12.36 20.15 6.64
N PRO A 650 -11.14 20.03 6.08
CA PRO A 650 -10.92 20.13 4.64
C PRO A 650 -11.55 18.94 3.91
N GLU A 651 -11.72 19.08 2.60
CA GLU A 651 -11.97 17.93 1.73
C GLU A 651 -10.66 17.19 1.45
N SER A 652 -10.57 15.95 1.95
CA SER A 652 -9.34 15.14 1.89
C SER A 652 -9.67 13.66 2.08
N SER A 653 -8.64 12.80 2.12
CA SER A 653 -8.71 11.36 2.43
C SER A 653 -7.50 10.91 3.24
N TRP A 654 -7.42 9.62 3.61
CA TRP A 654 -6.22 9.06 4.27
C TRP A 654 -4.92 9.31 3.49
N ASN A 655 -5.00 9.56 2.18
CA ASN A 655 -3.86 9.87 1.30
C ASN A 655 -3.56 11.39 1.22
N LEU A 656 -4.12 12.20 2.11
CA LEU A 656 -3.94 13.66 2.20
C LEU A 656 -4.46 14.46 0.99
N ASN A 657 -5.16 13.81 0.05
CA ASN A 657 -5.77 14.39 -1.16
C ASN A 657 -6.61 13.32 -1.90
N LEU A 658 -7.40 13.74 -2.88
CA LEU A 658 -8.25 12.86 -3.69
C LEU A 658 -7.63 12.42 -5.04
N ASN A 659 -6.32 12.57 -5.25
CA ASN A 659 -5.71 12.34 -6.58
C ASN A 659 -5.81 10.89 -7.09
N TYR A 660 -5.96 9.93 -6.18
CA TYR A 660 -6.18 8.53 -6.58
C TYR A 660 -7.52 8.32 -7.28
N TRP A 661 -8.52 9.16 -7.04
CA TRP A 661 -9.85 9.00 -7.65
C TRP A 661 -10.16 10.11 -8.66
N ASN A 662 -9.61 11.31 -8.46
CA ASN A 662 -9.83 12.44 -9.35
C ASN A 662 -8.62 13.39 -9.39
N ASN A 663 -7.82 13.26 -10.45
CA ASN A 663 -6.65 14.10 -10.72
C ASN A 663 -6.61 14.65 -12.16
N GLY A 664 -7.75 14.55 -12.89
CA GLY A 664 -7.83 14.95 -14.30
C GLY A 664 -7.19 13.99 -15.30
N TYR A 665 -6.77 12.79 -14.90
CA TYR A 665 -6.36 11.74 -15.84
C TYR A 665 -7.53 11.38 -16.77
N LEU A 666 -7.24 11.17 -18.05
CA LEU A 666 -8.28 11.10 -19.10
C LEU A 666 -9.25 9.93 -18.86
N GLU A 667 -8.73 8.78 -18.47
CA GLU A 667 -9.49 7.55 -18.22
C GLU A 667 -10.35 7.66 -16.96
N LYS A 668 -9.85 8.29 -15.89
CA LYS A 668 -10.66 8.59 -14.69
C LYS A 668 -11.78 9.57 -15.00
N THR A 669 -11.47 10.61 -15.79
CA THR A 669 -12.46 11.60 -16.25
C THR A 669 -13.52 10.92 -17.12
N ALA A 670 -13.12 9.96 -17.96
CA ALA A 670 -14.05 9.19 -18.77
C ALA A 670 -14.98 8.34 -17.89
N ILE A 671 -14.48 7.71 -16.82
CA ILE A 671 -15.32 6.98 -15.85
C ILE A 671 -16.35 7.90 -15.22
N TRP A 672 -15.94 9.04 -14.63
CA TRP A 672 -16.87 10.00 -14.04
C TRP A 672 -17.92 10.52 -15.02
N HIS A 673 -17.51 10.85 -16.26
CA HIS A 673 -18.43 11.25 -17.31
C HIS A 673 -19.44 10.15 -17.68
N SER A 674 -18.99 8.90 -17.72
CA SER A 674 -19.82 7.73 -18.02
C SER A 674 -20.84 7.45 -16.92
N VAL A 675 -20.44 7.58 -15.65
CA VAL A 675 -21.35 7.47 -14.49
C VAL A 675 -22.40 8.58 -14.55
N ALA A 676 -21.98 9.83 -14.75
CA ALA A 676 -22.90 10.97 -14.86
C ALA A 676 -23.92 10.78 -16.02
N GLN A 677 -23.45 10.29 -17.17
CA GLN A 677 -24.33 9.97 -18.30
C GLN A 677 -25.33 8.86 -17.97
N ALA A 678 -24.88 7.76 -17.38
CA ALA A 678 -25.76 6.65 -17.02
C ALA A 678 -26.81 7.06 -15.98
N ARG A 679 -26.39 7.84 -14.97
CA ARG A 679 -27.28 8.45 -13.97
C ARG A 679 -28.34 9.30 -14.63
N GLU A 680 -27.96 10.16 -15.57
CA GLU A 680 -28.88 11.04 -16.29
C GLU A 680 -29.95 10.26 -17.08
N TYR A 681 -29.55 9.26 -17.86
CA TYR A 681 -30.49 8.39 -18.57
C TYR A 681 -31.42 7.66 -17.60
N LEU A 682 -30.88 7.14 -16.50
CA LEU A 682 -31.63 6.38 -15.51
C LEU A 682 -32.65 7.26 -14.77
N ILE A 683 -32.31 8.48 -14.39
CA ILE A 683 -33.24 9.43 -13.76
C ILE A 683 -34.31 9.86 -14.75
N ALA A 684 -33.93 10.20 -15.99
CA ALA A 684 -34.90 10.52 -17.04
C ALA A 684 -35.92 9.39 -17.22
N PHE A 685 -35.46 8.13 -17.22
CA PHE A 685 -36.34 6.98 -17.32
C PHE A 685 -37.20 6.79 -16.06
N THR A 686 -36.59 6.86 -14.88
CA THR A 686 -37.24 6.67 -13.58
C THR A 686 -38.38 7.67 -13.39
N VAL A 687 -38.13 8.96 -13.61
CA VAL A 687 -39.14 10.02 -13.49
C VAL A 687 -40.25 9.84 -14.51
N ALA A 688 -39.91 9.52 -15.77
CA ALA A 688 -40.90 9.21 -16.79
C ALA A 688 -41.77 8.01 -16.41
N ALA A 689 -41.19 6.97 -15.82
CA ALA A 689 -41.90 5.79 -15.32
C ALA A 689 -42.61 6.02 -13.97
N ARG A 690 -42.55 7.24 -13.41
CA ARG A 690 -43.10 7.59 -12.08
C ARG A 690 -42.50 6.77 -10.94
N GLY A 691 -41.25 6.37 -11.09
CA GLY A 691 -40.46 5.71 -10.05
C GLY A 691 -39.84 6.71 -9.08
N GLU A 692 -39.32 6.17 -8.00
CA GLU A 692 -38.50 6.90 -7.02
C GLU A 692 -37.06 6.99 -7.52
N VAL A 693 -36.50 8.20 -7.53
CA VAL A 693 -35.10 8.47 -7.83
C VAL A 693 -34.25 8.11 -6.62
N SER A 694 -33.09 7.51 -6.85
CA SER A 694 -32.21 7.00 -5.80
C SER A 694 -32.97 6.11 -4.79
N PRO A 695 -33.61 5.01 -5.23
CA PRO A 695 -34.30 4.13 -4.31
C PRO A 695 -33.30 3.30 -3.50
N ILE A 696 -33.68 2.90 -2.27
CA ILE A 696 -33.02 1.80 -1.57
C ILE A 696 -33.29 0.51 -2.36
N VAL A 697 -32.24 -0.13 -2.84
CA VAL A 697 -32.36 -1.35 -3.65
C VAL A 697 -32.21 -2.58 -2.77
N TRP A 698 -33.16 -3.51 -2.89
CA TRP A 698 -33.02 -4.84 -2.31
C TRP A 698 -32.27 -5.77 -3.27
N THR A 699 -31.18 -6.38 -2.81
CA THR A 699 -30.33 -7.31 -3.60
C THR A 699 -30.37 -8.73 -3.01
N PRO A 700 -31.36 -9.57 -3.37
CA PRO A 700 -31.43 -10.93 -2.84
C PRO A 700 -30.26 -11.77 -3.35
N PRO A 701 -29.42 -12.37 -2.48
CA PRO A 701 -28.25 -13.15 -2.91
C PRO A 701 -28.58 -14.27 -3.92
N ALA A 702 -29.76 -14.89 -3.81
CA ALA A 702 -30.19 -15.94 -4.73
C ALA A 702 -30.51 -15.44 -6.16
N SER A 703 -30.90 -14.16 -6.33
CA SER A 703 -31.27 -13.58 -7.62
C SER A 703 -30.17 -12.76 -8.29
N ALA A 704 -29.00 -12.63 -7.65
CA ALA A 704 -27.84 -11.93 -8.18
C ALA A 704 -27.55 -12.33 -9.66
N PRO A 705 -27.13 -11.39 -10.54
CA PRO A 705 -26.81 -9.99 -10.28
C PRO A 705 -28.03 -9.07 -10.25
N ASN A 706 -29.23 -9.58 -10.58
CA ASN A 706 -30.44 -8.78 -10.73
C ASN A 706 -31.16 -8.55 -9.40
N SER A 707 -31.81 -7.39 -9.30
CA SER A 707 -32.72 -7.04 -8.22
C SER A 707 -34.16 -7.49 -8.55
N THR A 708 -35.15 -6.99 -7.81
CA THR A 708 -36.56 -7.38 -7.85
C THR A 708 -37.27 -7.07 -9.16
N ASN A 709 -36.79 -6.07 -9.91
CA ASN A 709 -37.26 -5.72 -11.25
C ASN A 709 -36.16 -5.01 -12.05
N VAL A 710 -36.42 -4.71 -13.32
CA VAL A 710 -35.43 -4.07 -14.21
C VAL A 710 -34.99 -2.71 -13.68
N LEU A 711 -35.91 -1.85 -13.24
CA LEU A 711 -35.58 -0.50 -12.77
C LEU A 711 -34.69 -0.54 -11.52
N GLN A 712 -35.05 -1.39 -10.55
CA GLN A 712 -34.25 -1.64 -9.35
C GLN A 712 -32.88 -2.25 -9.69
N THR A 713 -32.80 -3.10 -10.71
CA THR A 713 -31.52 -3.66 -11.19
C THR A 713 -30.64 -2.57 -11.79
N LEU A 714 -31.21 -1.66 -12.58
CA LEU A 714 -30.45 -0.56 -13.18
C LEU A 714 -29.95 0.45 -12.12
N TRP A 715 -30.75 0.74 -11.09
CA TRP A 715 -30.29 1.51 -9.93
C TRP A 715 -29.15 0.83 -9.20
N ASN A 716 -29.23 -0.49 -9.00
CA ASN A 716 -28.12 -1.24 -8.41
C ASN A 716 -26.84 -1.14 -9.27
N TYR A 717 -26.97 -1.23 -10.60
CA TYR A 717 -25.84 -1.08 -11.52
C TYR A 717 -25.22 0.30 -11.46
N LEU A 718 -26.01 1.35 -11.24
CA LEU A 718 -25.48 2.69 -11.06
C LEU A 718 -24.65 2.77 -9.78
N TYR A 719 -25.18 2.28 -8.66
CA TYR A 719 -24.45 2.27 -7.38
C TYR A 719 -23.17 1.44 -7.45
N ILE A 720 -23.15 0.35 -8.21
CA ILE A 720 -21.91 -0.40 -8.47
C ILE A 720 -20.92 0.48 -9.23
N ALA A 721 -21.35 1.19 -10.27
CA ALA A 721 -20.49 2.03 -11.10
C ALA A 721 -19.91 3.25 -10.35
N GLU A 722 -20.53 3.67 -9.25
CA GLU A 722 -20.07 4.73 -8.35
C GLU A 722 -18.91 4.28 -7.43
N GLY A 723 -18.65 2.97 -7.30
CA GLY A 723 -17.61 2.44 -6.41
C GLY A 723 -16.21 3.07 -6.61
N SER A 724 -15.52 3.37 -5.51
CA SER A 724 -14.24 4.08 -5.53
C SER A 724 -13.11 3.27 -6.18
N ASP A 725 -13.18 1.94 -6.15
CA ASP A 725 -12.16 1.03 -6.69
C ASP A 725 -11.82 1.30 -8.15
N TRP A 726 -12.85 1.62 -8.95
CA TRP A 726 -12.70 1.79 -10.39
C TRP A 726 -11.75 2.94 -10.71
N THR A 727 -11.91 4.07 -10.01
CA THR A 727 -11.06 5.25 -10.23
C THR A 727 -9.76 5.16 -9.47
N TRP A 728 -9.74 4.54 -8.28
CA TRP A 728 -8.51 4.26 -7.50
C TRP A 728 -7.47 3.55 -8.36
N GLN A 729 -7.86 2.44 -9.01
CA GLN A 729 -6.96 1.60 -9.79
C GLN A 729 -6.64 2.16 -11.19
N THR A 730 -7.47 3.04 -11.75
CA THR A 730 -7.33 3.48 -13.14
C THR A 730 -6.23 4.53 -13.31
N GLY A 731 -5.12 4.15 -13.93
CA GLY A 731 -4.03 5.09 -14.24
C GLY A 731 -3.31 5.64 -13.00
N PRO A 732 -2.49 6.69 -13.13
CA PRO A 732 -1.68 7.19 -12.04
C PRO A 732 -2.54 7.77 -10.91
N PRO A 733 -2.13 7.62 -9.63
CA PRO A 733 -0.86 7.04 -9.20
C PRO A 733 -0.85 5.49 -9.06
N ALA A 734 -2.00 4.81 -9.01
CA ALA A 734 -2.04 3.36 -8.76
C ALA A 734 -1.54 2.51 -9.94
N ASN A 735 -1.95 2.85 -11.17
CA ASN A 735 -1.69 2.08 -12.40
C ASN A 735 -2.09 0.60 -12.27
N GLY A 736 -3.28 0.35 -11.73
CA GLY A 736 -3.86 -0.96 -11.58
C GLY A 736 -4.24 -1.63 -12.91
N PRO A 737 -4.73 -2.89 -12.86
CA PRO A 737 -5.13 -3.62 -14.06
C PRO A 737 -6.23 -2.93 -14.86
N ALA A 738 -6.14 -2.97 -16.20
CA ALA A 738 -7.14 -2.40 -17.12
C ALA A 738 -8.57 -2.94 -16.92
N TRP A 739 -8.72 -4.07 -16.22
CA TRP A 739 -10.03 -4.59 -15.83
C TRP A 739 -10.83 -3.59 -14.98
N PHE A 740 -10.19 -2.86 -14.06
CA PHE A 740 -10.88 -1.88 -13.21
C PHE A 740 -11.46 -0.70 -14.02
N GLU A 741 -10.69 -0.19 -14.98
CA GLU A 741 -11.15 0.85 -15.90
C GLU A 741 -12.38 0.40 -16.69
N ALA A 742 -12.35 -0.83 -17.21
CA ALA A 742 -13.44 -1.39 -17.99
C ALA A 742 -14.71 -1.65 -17.16
N GLN A 743 -14.58 -1.95 -15.86
CA GLN A 743 -15.69 -2.46 -15.07
C GLN A 743 -16.79 -1.42 -14.83
N ALA A 744 -16.43 -0.17 -14.50
CA ALA A 744 -17.41 0.92 -14.40
C ALA A 744 -18.16 1.11 -15.73
N MET A 745 -17.43 1.08 -16.84
CA MET A 745 -17.99 1.23 -18.19
C MET A 745 -18.96 0.11 -18.56
N VAL A 746 -18.74 -1.13 -18.09
CA VAL A 746 -19.65 -2.25 -18.35
C VAL A 746 -21.03 -1.97 -17.75
N TYR A 747 -21.08 -1.48 -16.51
CA TYR A 747 -22.35 -1.16 -15.84
C TYR A 747 -23.04 0.06 -16.43
N THR A 748 -22.30 1.16 -16.65
CA THR A 748 -22.89 2.38 -17.22
C THR A 748 -23.42 2.15 -18.64
N ASN A 749 -22.70 1.39 -19.48
CA ASN A 749 -23.17 1.00 -20.80
C ASN A 749 -24.40 0.10 -20.72
N ALA A 750 -24.47 -0.83 -19.77
CA ALA A 750 -25.67 -1.66 -19.59
C ALA A 750 -26.90 -0.79 -19.26
N ILE A 751 -26.75 0.21 -18.41
CA ILE A 751 -27.82 1.16 -18.06
C ILE A 751 -28.27 1.96 -19.28
N VAL A 752 -27.33 2.65 -19.95
CA VAL A 752 -27.65 3.51 -21.10
C VAL A 752 -28.30 2.71 -22.24
N ASN A 753 -27.77 1.51 -22.52
CA ASN A 753 -28.31 0.64 -23.57
C ASN A 753 -29.73 0.16 -23.23
N GLU A 754 -29.96 -0.32 -22.00
CA GLU A 754 -31.28 -0.83 -21.59
C GLU A 754 -32.32 0.29 -21.56
N VAL A 755 -31.98 1.46 -20.98
CA VAL A 755 -32.87 2.63 -20.98
C VAL A 755 -33.19 3.08 -22.40
N THR A 756 -32.20 3.14 -23.28
CA THR A 756 -32.40 3.50 -24.69
C THR A 756 -33.32 2.51 -25.40
N GLN A 757 -33.16 1.21 -25.16
CA GLN A 757 -34.06 0.18 -25.68
C GLN A 757 -35.49 0.35 -25.16
N MET A 758 -35.66 0.60 -23.85
CA MET A 758 -36.98 0.84 -23.26
C MET A 758 -37.65 2.10 -23.83
N PHE A 759 -36.90 3.19 -24.06
CA PHE A 759 -37.43 4.37 -24.77
C PHE A 759 -37.78 4.06 -26.24
N ASN A 760 -37.09 3.12 -26.88
CA ASN A 760 -37.40 2.70 -28.25
C ASN A 760 -38.73 1.94 -28.36
N GLU A 761 -39.22 1.36 -27.26
CA GLU A 761 -40.53 0.70 -27.18
C GLU A 761 -41.74 1.67 -27.16
N ILE A 762 -41.51 2.98 -27.07
CA ILE A 762 -42.54 4.01 -27.21
C ILE A 762 -42.62 4.46 -28.68
N THR A 763 -43.62 4.00 -29.41
CA THR A 763 -43.68 4.19 -30.88
C THR A 763 -44.90 4.98 -31.34
N LEU A 764 -44.73 5.89 -32.30
CA LEU A 764 -45.85 6.49 -33.00
C LEU A 764 -46.37 5.52 -34.08
N THR A 765 -47.58 4.99 -33.88
CA THR A 765 -48.15 3.94 -34.76
C THR A 765 -49.13 4.48 -35.79
N LYS A 766 -49.81 5.60 -35.48
CA LYS A 766 -50.74 6.28 -36.39
C LYS A 766 -50.74 7.77 -36.07
N TYR A 767 -50.92 8.60 -37.09
CA TYR A 767 -51.26 10.02 -36.92
C TYR A 767 -52.32 10.45 -37.94
N GLU A 768 -53.09 11.46 -37.58
CA GLU A 768 -54.09 12.11 -38.43
C GLU A 768 -54.04 13.63 -38.23
N ILE A 769 -53.75 14.36 -39.31
CA ILE A 769 -53.67 15.82 -39.28
C ILE A 769 -55.03 16.37 -39.70
N ASN A 770 -55.69 17.07 -38.78
CA ASN A 770 -56.95 17.76 -39.02
C ASN A 770 -56.73 19.28 -39.13
N HIS A 771 -57.75 20.03 -39.55
CA HIS A 771 -57.67 21.48 -39.76
C HIS A 771 -57.26 22.30 -38.51
N ASN A 772 -57.47 21.79 -37.29
CA ASN A 772 -57.16 22.50 -36.03
C ASN A 772 -56.53 21.61 -34.94
N HIS A 773 -56.23 20.35 -35.25
CA HIS A 773 -55.59 19.44 -34.29
C HIS A 773 -54.86 18.30 -35.01
N VAL A 774 -53.94 17.66 -34.30
CA VAL A 774 -53.32 16.41 -34.71
C VAL A 774 -53.75 15.33 -33.72
N ASP A 775 -54.27 14.22 -34.24
CA ASP A 775 -54.51 13.02 -33.45
C ASP A 775 -53.35 12.05 -33.64
N LEU A 776 -52.73 11.63 -32.54
CA LEU A 776 -51.65 10.67 -32.50
C LEU A 776 -52.12 9.38 -31.82
N THR A 777 -51.69 8.24 -32.34
CA THR A 777 -51.74 6.96 -31.64
C THR A 777 -50.31 6.56 -31.28
N ILE A 778 -49.95 6.75 -30.02
CA ILE A 778 -48.65 6.37 -29.48
C ILE A 778 -48.80 5.05 -28.73
N GLU A 779 -48.05 4.03 -29.13
CA GLU A 779 -48.03 2.73 -28.47
C GLU A 779 -46.88 2.70 -27.47
N ASN A 780 -47.20 2.54 -26.19
CA ASN A 780 -46.25 2.25 -25.12
C ASN A 780 -46.21 0.72 -24.94
N ARG A 781 -45.13 0.08 -25.36
CA ARG A 781 -44.99 -1.39 -25.23
C ARG A 781 -44.35 -1.82 -23.91
N LEU A 782 -44.05 -0.87 -23.03
CA LEU A 782 -43.57 -1.15 -21.69
C LEU A 782 -44.72 -1.62 -20.79
N PRO A 783 -44.44 -2.42 -19.75
CA PRO A 783 -45.47 -2.94 -18.84
C PRO A 783 -45.98 -1.92 -17.81
N PHE A 784 -45.49 -0.67 -17.85
CA PHE A 784 -45.86 0.41 -16.92
C PHE A 784 -46.18 1.71 -17.68
N SER A 785 -46.91 2.60 -17.02
CA SER A 785 -47.34 3.89 -17.58
C SER A 785 -46.20 4.91 -17.59
N MET A 786 -46.14 5.75 -18.62
CA MET A 786 -45.11 6.77 -18.80
C MET A 786 -45.69 8.19 -18.77
N SER A 787 -45.18 9.04 -17.88
CA SER A 787 -45.56 10.44 -17.71
C SER A 787 -44.56 11.36 -18.41
N LEU A 788 -44.96 11.91 -19.56
CA LEU A 788 -44.05 12.60 -20.48
C LEU A 788 -44.53 14.02 -20.79
N THR A 789 -43.60 14.87 -21.21
CA THR A 789 -43.88 16.15 -21.86
C THR A 789 -43.86 15.95 -23.37
N LEU A 790 -45.02 16.03 -24.00
CA LEU A 790 -45.13 16.02 -25.46
C LEU A 790 -44.98 17.44 -25.98
N VAL A 791 -44.07 17.63 -26.93
CA VAL A 791 -43.83 18.88 -27.64
C VAL A 791 -44.11 18.65 -29.12
N ALA A 792 -45.05 19.40 -29.67
CA ALA A 792 -45.29 19.45 -31.10
C ALA A 792 -44.84 20.80 -31.63
N SER A 793 -44.00 20.79 -32.67
CA SER A 793 -43.48 22.02 -33.28
C SER A 793 -43.55 22.03 -34.80
N THR A 794 -43.80 23.22 -35.36
CA THR A 794 -43.65 23.57 -36.76
C THR A 794 -42.79 24.83 -36.89
N THR A 795 -42.48 25.27 -38.11
CA THR A 795 -41.75 26.52 -38.34
C THR A 795 -42.53 27.71 -37.75
N GLY A 796 -42.14 28.16 -36.55
CA GLY A 796 -42.69 29.33 -35.87
C GLY A 796 -43.81 29.06 -34.84
N LYS A 797 -44.16 27.79 -34.56
CA LYS A 797 -45.15 27.45 -33.53
C LYS A 797 -44.79 26.19 -32.76
N THR A 798 -44.99 26.24 -31.43
CA THR A 798 -44.80 25.10 -30.54
C THR A 798 -46.01 24.95 -29.62
N VAL A 799 -46.47 23.72 -29.43
CA VAL A 799 -47.50 23.34 -28.46
C VAL A 799 -46.93 22.29 -27.53
N VAL A 800 -47.10 22.48 -26.23
CA VAL A 800 -46.59 21.60 -25.19
C VAL A 800 -47.77 21.04 -24.40
N GLN A 801 -47.75 19.74 -24.13
CA GLN A 801 -48.78 19.05 -23.35
C GLN A 801 -48.17 17.92 -22.53
N THR A 802 -48.54 17.83 -21.24
CA THR A 802 -48.24 16.65 -20.43
C THR A 802 -49.14 15.49 -20.85
N VAL A 803 -48.55 14.31 -21.06
CA VAL A 803 -49.25 13.10 -21.47
C VAL A 803 -48.89 11.94 -20.55
N VAL A 804 -49.86 11.06 -20.31
CA VAL A 804 -49.64 9.78 -19.64
C VAL A 804 -49.93 8.70 -20.66
N LEU A 805 -48.92 7.88 -20.95
CA LEU A 805 -49.02 6.77 -21.89
C LEU A 805 -49.18 5.48 -21.09
N GLU A 806 -50.39 4.96 -21.00
CA GLU A 806 -50.68 3.65 -20.40
C GLU A 806 -50.10 2.52 -21.25
N PRO A 807 -49.84 1.32 -20.69
CA PRO A 807 -49.44 0.16 -21.48
C PRO A 807 -50.41 -0.10 -22.65
N GLY A 808 -49.87 -0.23 -23.86
CA GLY A 808 -50.64 -0.38 -25.10
C GLY A 808 -50.82 0.94 -25.88
N LYS A 809 -51.92 1.04 -26.65
CA LYS A 809 -52.17 2.15 -27.57
C LYS A 809 -52.87 3.31 -26.87
N ASN A 810 -52.25 4.48 -26.95
CA ASN A 810 -52.74 5.73 -26.36
C ASN A 810 -53.13 6.71 -27.47
N HIS A 811 -54.29 7.33 -27.32
CA HIS A 811 -54.78 8.35 -28.24
C HIS A 811 -54.54 9.74 -27.65
N VAL A 812 -53.69 10.52 -28.32
CA VAL A 812 -53.30 11.86 -27.86
C VAL A 812 -53.75 12.89 -28.89
N LYS A 813 -54.54 13.88 -28.45
CA LYS A 813 -55.05 14.96 -29.29
C LYS A 813 -54.35 16.28 -28.97
N ILE A 814 -53.64 16.82 -29.96
CA ILE A 814 -52.89 18.07 -29.85
C ILE A 814 -53.62 19.17 -30.59
N LYS A 815 -54.15 20.16 -29.86
CA LYS A 815 -54.94 21.26 -30.44
C LYS A 815 -54.05 22.44 -30.81
N GLY A 816 -54.45 23.17 -31.85
CA GLY A 816 -53.85 24.45 -32.19
C GLY A 816 -52.49 24.35 -32.88
N ILE A 817 -52.10 23.20 -33.44
CA ILE A 817 -50.92 23.08 -34.30
C ILE A 817 -51.24 22.20 -35.49
N THR A 818 -51.05 22.72 -36.71
CA THR A 818 -51.36 22.08 -37.99
C THR A 818 -50.49 22.66 -39.11
N GLY A 819 -50.32 21.92 -40.20
CA GLY A 819 -49.66 22.35 -41.43
C GLY A 819 -48.14 22.11 -41.49
N GLY A 820 -47.65 21.68 -42.65
CA GLY A 820 -46.23 21.46 -42.92
C GLY A 820 -45.63 20.23 -42.24
N GLN A 821 -44.30 20.17 -42.20
CA GLN A 821 -43.57 19.12 -41.46
C GLN A 821 -43.67 19.41 -39.96
N LEU A 822 -44.35 18.52 -39.23
CA LEU A 822 -44.52 18.56 -37.78
C LEU A 822 -43.47 17.66 -37.13
N MET A 823 -42.76 18.21 -36.15
CA MET A 823 -41.90 17.45 -35.26
C MET A 823 -42.65 17.19 -33.96
N ILE A 824 -42.75 15.92 -33.57
CA ILE A 824 -43.35 15.47 -32.31
C ILE A 824 -42.23 14.89 -31.45
N GLU A 825 -41.95 15.55 -30.34
CA GLU A 825 -40.92 15.15 -29.39
C GLU A 825 -41.58 14.76 -28.07
N LEU A 826 -41.04 13.72 -27.44
CA LEU A 826 -41.41 13.27 -26.12
C LEU A 826 -40.20 13.51 -25.21
N TYR A 827 -40.43 14.20 -24.11
CA TYR A 827 -39.42 14.48 -23.10
C TYR A 827 -39.78 13.83 -21.77
N SER A 828 -38.77 13.36 -21.03
CA SER A 828 -38.89 13.12 -19.60
C SER A 828 -38.90 14.47 -18.89
N PRO A 829 -39.84 14.75 -17.97
CA PRO A 829 -40.00 16.05 -17.34
C PRO A 829 -39.00 16.29 -16.19
N ILE A 830 -37.72 16.04 -16.43
CA ILE A 830 -36.64 16.27 -15.46
C ILE A 830 -36.01 17.65 -15.63
N SER A 831 -35.39 18.15 -14.56
CA SER A 831 -34.67 19.41 -14.48
C SER A 831 -33.21 19.21 -14.05
N PRO A 832 -32.33 20.20 -14.24
CA PRO A 832 -30.95 20.09 -13.76
C PRO A 832 -30.82 19.80 -12.25
N ASN A 833 -31.78 20.24 -11.44
CA ASN A 833 -31.79 19.98 -10.00
C ASN A 833 -32.02 18.49 -9.67
N ASP A 834 -32.68 17.74 -10.54
CA ASP A 834 -32.88 16.30 -10.36
C ASP A 834 -31.58 15.52 -10.67
N LEU A 835 -30.65 16.11 -11.42
CA LEU A 835 -29.49 15.44 -11.99
C LEU A 835 -28.17 15.73 -11.27
N GLY A 836 -27.99 16.90 -10.66
CA GLY A 836 -26.66 17.33 -10.21
C GLY A 836 -25.74 17.59 -11.42
N ASP A 837 -24.48 17.16 -11.36
CA ASP A 837 -23.57 17.17 -12.50
C ASP A 837 -24.06 16.19 -13.59
N HIS A 838 -24.12 16.67 -14.83
CA HIS A 838 -24.69 15.93 -15.95
C HIS A 838 -24.09 16.38 -17.29
N PRO A 839 -23.76 15.43 -18.19
CA PRO A 839 -23.08 15.77 -19.44
C PRO A 839 -24.02 16.19 -20.57
N ILE A 840 -25.30 15.82 -20.55
CA ILE A 840 -26.24 16.14 -21.64
C ILE A 840 -27.06 17.38 -21.27
N ALA A 841 -26.93 18.44 -22.04
CA ALA A 841 -27.71 19.66 -21.79
C ALA A 841 -29.22 19.39 -21.93
N LEU A 842 -29.96 19.61 -20.85
CA LEU A 842 -31.42 19.49 -20.87
C LEU A 842 -32.07 20.63 -21.67
N SER A 843 -33.12 20.29 -22.40
CA SER A 843 -34.01 21.30 -22.97
C SER A 843 -34.88 21.93 -21.88
N GLN A 844 -35.51 23.06 -22.17
CA GLN A 844 -36.54 23.62 -21.28
C GLN A 844 -37.74 22.69 -21.02
N TYR A 845 -37.87 21.61 -21.80
CA TYR A 845 -38.92 20.59 -21.68
C TYR A 845 -38.45 19.32 -20.95
N GLY A 846 -37.15 19.25 -20.62
CA GLY A 846 -36.49 18.12 -19.98
C GLY A 846 -35.62 17.29 -20.94
N PHE A 847 -35.48 16.00 -20.64
CA PHE A 847 -34.60 15.06 -21.36
C PHE A 847 -35.32 14.46 -22.57
N LEU A 848 -34.75 14.59 -23.77
CA LEU A 848 -35.38 14.09 -24.99
C LEU A 848 -35.38 12.55 -25.00
N ILE A 849 -36.57 11.95 -25.05
CA ILE A 849 -36.76 10.50 -25.11
C ILE A 849 -36.90 10.02 -26.55
N ARG A 850 -37.82 10.62 -27.31
CA ARG A 850 -38.13 10.23 -28.70
C ARG A 850 -38.51 11.44 -29.53
N SER A 851 -38.13 11.42 -30.80
CA SER A 851 -38.57 12.40 -31.80
C SER A 851 -39.18 11.67 -32.99
N PHE A 852 -40.30 12.18 -33.49
CA PHE A 852 -41.01 11.69 -34.65
C PHE A 852 -41.25 12.85 -35.62
N VAL A 853 -41.03 12.61 -36.91
CA VAL A 853 -41.35 13.57 -37.96
C VAL A 853 -42.60 13.08 -38.68
N ILE A 854 -43.65 13.92 -38.72
CA ILE A 854 -44.88 13.65 -39.45
C ILE A 854 -45.09 14.73 -40.53
N ASP A 855 -45.54 14.33 -41.72
CA ASP A 855 -45.70 15.23 -42.86
C ASP A 855 -47.07 15.01 -43.53
N GLU A 856 -47.71 16.12 -43.89
CA GLU A 856 -48.96 16.21 -44.63
C GLU A 856 -48.85 15.54 -46.02
N SER A 857 -47.66 15.57 -46.63
CA SER A 857 -47.40 14.99 -47.96
C SER A 857 -47.54 13.46 -48.00
N ALA A 858 -47.34 12.77 -46.87
CA ALA A 858 -47.42 11.31 -46.78
C ALA A 858 -48.87 10.78 -46.75
N GLN A 859 -49.84 11.57 -46.26
CA GLN A 859 -51.26 11.21 -46.29
C GLN A 859 -51.88 11.38 -47.68
N SER A 860 -51.46 12.42 -48.43
CA SER A 860 -52.00 12.69 -49.76
C SER A 860 -51.60 11.63 -50.81
N ALA A 861 -50.39 11.06 -50.70
CA ALA A 861 -49.90 9.98 -51.57
C ALA A 861 -50.72 8.67 -51.47
N LYS A 862 -51.21 8.32 -50.27
CA LYS A 862 -52.10 7.15 -50.08
C LYS A 862 -53.51 7.39 -50.66
N SER A 863 -54.02 8.61 -50.59
CA SER A 863 -55.34 8.94 -51.16
C SER A 863 -55.31 8.89 -52.70
N LEU A 864 -54.25 9.42 -53.34
CA LEU A 864 -54.09 9.39 -54.79
C LEU A 864 -54.00 7.96 -55.34
N ALA A 865 -53.25 7.07 -54.68
CA ALA A 865 -53.15 5.66 -55.06
C ALA A 865 -54.50 4.92 -54.99
N SER A 866 -55.32 5.21 -53.96
CA SER A 866 -56.66 4.60 -53.82
C SER A 866 -57.65 5.12 -54.88
N SER A 867 -57.58 6.39 -55.25
CA SER A 867 -58.41 6.96 -56.32
C SER A 867 -58.00 6.49 -57.72
N LEU A 868 -56.70 6.29 -57.98
CA LEU A 868 -56.20 5.71 -59.24
C LEU A 868 -56.63 4.24 -59.40
N PHE A 869 -56.66 3.46 -58.31
CA PHE A 869 -57.14 2.08 -58.33
C PHE A 869 -58.65 1.98 -58.58
N ALA A 870 -59.45 2.88 -57.98
CA ALA A 870 -60.90 2.95 -58.21
C ALA A 870 -61.23 3.36 -59.66
N VAL A 871 -60.49 4.31 -60.25
CA VAL A 871 -60.65 4.70 -61.65
C VAL A 871 -60.23 3.56 -62.59
N LEU A 872 -59.15 2.82 -62.28
CA LEU A 872 -58.72 1.67 -63.08
C LEU A 872 -59.77 0.54 -63.09
N VAL A 873 -60.43 0.28 -61.96
CA VAL A 873 -61.51 -0.70 -61.84
C VAL A 873 -62.77 -0.27 -62.60
N VAL A 874 -63.13 1.02 -62.59
CA VAL A 874 -64.26 1.55 -63.38
C VAL A 874 -63.95 1.51 -64.89
N VAL A 875 -62.71 1.81 -65.31
CA VAL A 875 -62.28 1.72 -66.71
C VAL A 875 -62.24 0.26 -67.20
N LEU A 876 -61.79 -0.68 -66.36
CA LEU A 876 -61.80 -2.11 -66.68
C LEU A 876 -63.24 -2.68 -66.77
N MET A 877 -64.15 -2.24 -65.90
CA MET A 877 -65.58 -2.60 -66.01
C MET A 877 -66.24 -1.99 -67.25
N ALA A 878 -65.89 -0.75 -67.62
CA ALA A 878 -66.39 -0.12 -68.84
C ALA A 878 -65.86 -0.82 -70.11
N LEU A 879 -64.60 -1.26 -70.13
CA LEU A 879 -64.05 -2.06 -71.23
C LEU A 879 -64.71 -3.45 -71.34
N ALA A 880 -65.00 -4.11 -70.21
CA ALA A 880 -65.72 -5.38 -70.20
C ALA A 880 -67.15 -5.26 -70.74
N LEU A 881 -67.86 -4.17 -70.42
CA LEU A 881 -69.19 -3.85 -70.96
C LEU A 881 -69.14 -3.49 -72.46
N PHE A 882 -68.07 -2.83 -72.92
CA PHE A 882 -67.90 -2.50 -74.35
C PHE A 882 -67.56 -3.73 -75.20
N LEU A 883 -66.82 -4.69 -74.64
CA LEU A 883 -66.51 -5.98 -75.30
C LEU A 883 -67.70 -6.95 -75.30
N ALA A 884 -68.60 -6.87 -74.31
CA ALA A 884 -69.82 -7.68 -74.27
C ALA A 884 -70.88 -7.26 -75.31
N LYS A 885 -70.86 -6.00 -75.79
CA LYS A 885 -71.85 -5.49 -76.77
C LYS A 885 -71.50 -5.78 -78.24
N LYS A 886 -70.39 -6.47 -78.53
CA LYS A 886 -69.94 -6.81 -79.91
C LYS A 886 -70.11 -8.28 -80.28
N ARG A 887 -70.96 -9.02 -79.58
CA ARG A 887 -71.46 -10.35 -79.96
C ARG A 887 -72.97 -10.43 -79.77
N VAL A 888 -73.70 -9.87 -80.73
CA VAL A 888 -74.99 -10.39 -81.23
C VAL A 888 -74.97 -10.17 -82.74
#